data_AF-A0A2U1NUV1-F1
#
_entry.id   AF-A0A2U1NUV1-F1
#
_cell.length_a   1.000
_cell.length_b   1.000
_cell.length_c   1.000
_cell.angle_alpha   90.00
_cell.angle_beta   90.00
_cell.angle_gamma   90.00
#
_symmetry.space_group_name_H-M   'P 1'
#
loop_
_entity.id
_entity.type
_entity.pdbx_description
1 polymer ?
#
loop_
_entity_poly.entity_id
_entity_poly.type
_entity_poly.pdbx_seq_one_letter_code
_entity_poly.pdbx_strand_id
1 'polypeptide(L)'
;MDYKDTHVTTAVRGTIGHIAPEYLSTGKSSEKTDVFGYGVMLLELITGQRAFDLARLANDDEVMLLDWVKGLLRDKKLETLVDADLEGNYVDDEVEQLIQVALLCTQGTALERPRMADVVRMLEGDALNAFKTQLTDHTNVLQSWDPTLVNPCTWFHVTCNNENSVTRVDLGSAGLSGQLAPELGKLTKLQYLELYGNNITGSLPNELGNLTDLLSLDLYQNHLAGGIPETYGKLQKLRFLDLSNNKLRGPVPVNGSFSNFTNLSFTNNPNLTFPVTAPQAPPPNTQPRPDSNGSTGIIAGGVAAGAALLFAGPAIALVWYRRRKPQDHFFDVPAEEDPTVHLGQLKRFSLRELLVATDHFSNKNILGRGGFGNVYKGRLADGSLVAVKRLKEERSKGAGELQFQTEVELISMAVHRNLLKLQGFCMTPTERLLVYPYMANGSVASCLRDQPNTKTVLDWPRRERIALGSARGLAYLHDHCDPKIIHRDVKAANILLDEEFEAVVGDFGLARLMDYKDTHVTTGVRGTIGHIPPEYLSTGRSSEKTDVFGYGMMLLELITGQRAYDLARLEKDNDVMLLDWVKGLLADKKLEILVDANLEGDYINDKVEKLIQIALLCTQAIPLDRPKMSDVVRMLEGEGLAERWEKWQNEDISRKELSNTHYNPFITYHIDPDSFNPSNDRLSGPR
;
A
#
# COMPACT_ATOMS: atom_id res chain seq x y z
N MET A 1 57.70 49.07 -9.07
CA MET A 1 56.27 49.05 -8.78
C MET A 1 55.60 48.53 -10.02
N ASP A 2 55.26 47.24 -10.03
CA ASP A 2 54.61 46.58 -11.15
C ASP A 2 53.30 45.99 -10.64
N TYR A 3 52.21 46.32 -11.32
CA TYR A 3 50.89 45.76 -11.15
C TYR A 3 50.69 44.76 -12.29
N LYS A 4 50.31 43.52 -11.97
CA LYS A 4 49.42 42.71 -12.81
C LYS A 4 48.98 41.46 -12.04
N ASP A 5 47.75 41.56 -11.54
CA ASP A 5 46.92 40.43 -11.16
C ASP A 5 46.79 39.45 -12.33
N THR A 6 47.04 38.18 -12.05
CA THR A 6 46.81 37.07 -12.95
C THR A 6 45.41 36.51 -12.69
N HIS A 7 44.40 37.05 -13.39
CA HIS A 7 43.14 36.35 -13.56
C HIS A 7 43.34 35.21 -14.57
N VAL A 8 43.36 33.98 -14.07
CA VAL A 8 43.22 32.78 -14.90
C VAL A 8 41.76 32.71 -15.33
N THR A 9 41.46 33.15 -16.55
CA THR A 9 40.18 32.86 -17.22
C THR A 9 40.22 31.42 -17.73
N THR A 10 39.46 30.53 -17.10
CA THR A 10 39.15 29.21 -17.65
C THR A 10 38.38 29.39 -18.96
N ALA A 11 38.97 28.98 -20.09
CA ALA A 11 38.31 29.05 -21.39
C ALA A 11 37.03 28.18 -21.39
N VAL A 12 35.89 28.81 -21.68
CA VAL A 12 34.60 28.13 -21.88
C VAL A 12 34.75 27.13 -23.04
N ARG A 13 34.40 25.87 -22.82
CA ARG A 13 34.43 24.80 -23.84
C ARG A 13 33.01 24.28 -24.07
N GLY A 14 32.54 24.26 -25.31
CA GLY A 14 31.21 23.75 -25.67
C GLY A 14 30.88 23.98 -27.15
N THR A 15 29.81 23.33 -27.63
CA THR A 15 29.29 23.51 -29.00
C THR A 15 28.50 24.82 -29.09
N ILE A 16 28.84 25.69 -30.04
CA ILE A 16 28.14 26.95 -30.26
C ILE A 16 26.65 26.68 -30.50
N GLY A 17 25.78 27.37 -29.75
CA GLY A 17 24.32 27.13 -29.74
C GLY A 17 23.81 26.35 -28.53
N HIS A 18 24.62 25.46 -27.95
CA HIS A 18 24.24 24.64 -26.79
C HIS A 18 24.82 25.16 -25.46
N ILE A 19 25.60 26.23 -25.50
CA ILE A 19 26.24 26.82 -24.31
C ILE A 19 25.24 27.74 -23.61
N ALA A 20 24.98 27.47 -22.33
CA ALA A 20 24.11 28.30 -21.51
C ALA A 20 24.65 29.75 -21.33
N PRO A 21 23.78 30.79 -21.34
CA PRO A 21 24.18 32.19 -21.21
C PRO A 21 25.04 32.52 -19.98
N GLU A 22 24.74 31.88 -18.85
CA GLU A 22 25.50 32.08 -17.61
C GLU A 22 26.87 31.40 -17.64
N TYR A 23 27.05 30.33 -18.42
CA TYR A 23 28.35 29.69 -18.58
C TYR A 23 29.29 30.56 -19.43
N LEU A 24 28.75 31.22 -20.47
CA LEU A 24 29.48 32.18 -21.30
C LEU A 24 30.00 33.38 -20.50
N SER A 25 29.19 33.89 -19.58
CA SER A 25 29.50 35.09 -18.79
C SER A 25 30.36 34.81 -17.54
N THR A 26 30.18 33.65 -16.90
CA THR A 26 30.85 33.36 -15.61
C THR A 26 31.99 32.34 -15.72
N GLY A 27 32.07 31.59 -16.82
CA GLY A 27 33.04 30.51 -17.00
C GLY A 27 32.81 29.29 -16.09
N LYS A 28 31.69 29.22 -15.36
CA LYS A 28 31.33 28.11 -14.47
C LYS A 28 30.18 27.29 -15.04
N SER A 29 30.41 25.99 -15.23
CA SER A 29 29.34 25.04 -15.59
C SER A 29 28.57 24.59 -14.34
N SER A 30 27.32 24.18 -14.53
CA SER A 30 26.47 23.62 -13.48
C SER A 30 25.48 22.61 -14.06
N GLU A 31 24.77 21.85 -13.24
CA GLU A 31 23.72 20.94 -13.73
C GLU A 31 22.67 21.66 -14.59
N LYS A 32 22.47 22.96 -14.39
CA LYS A 32 21.54 23.80 -15.18
C LYS A 32 22.08 24.18 -16.56
N THR A 33 23.39 24.09 -16.77
CA THR A 33 23.99 24.31 -18.09
C THR A 33 23.75 23.10 -19.00
N ASP A 34 23.71 21.90 -18.42
CA ASP A 34 23.37 20.67 -19.14
C ASP A 34 21.88 20.63 -19.53
N VAL A 35 20.99 21.10 -18.64
CA VAL A 35 19.56 21.25 -18.93
C VAL A 35 19.33 22.21 -20.10
N PHE A 36 20.09 23.31 -20.20
CA PHE A 36 20.00 24.23 -21.33
C PHE A 36 20.41 23.55 -22.65
N GLY A 37 21.54 22.86 -22.66
CA GLY A 37 22.00 22.11 -23.83
C GLY A 37 21.00 21.03 -24.27
N TYR A 38 20.37 20.36 -23.30
CA TYR A 38 19.32 19.37 -23.56
C TYR A 38 18.07 20.00 -24.21
N GLY A 39 17.63 21.17 -23.72
CA GLY A 39 16.50 21.89 -24.32
C GLY A 39 16.78 22.33 -25.76
N VAL A 40 18.00 22.78 -26.06
CA VAL A 40 18.41 23.10 -27.44
C VAL A 40 18.38 21.85 -28.32
N MET A 41 18.92 20.72 -27.84
CA MET A 41 18.88 19.45 -28.57
C MET A 41 17.45 18.98 -28.86
N LEU A 42 16.49 19.18 -27.93
CA LEU A 42 15.08 18.89 -28.19
C LEU A 42 14.52 19.76 -29.32
N LEU A 43 14.85 21.05 -29.36
CA LEU A 43 14.44 21.93 -30.46
C LEU A 43 15.06 21.49 -31.80
N GLU A 44 16.32 21.07 -31.81
CA GLU A 44 16.96 20.53 -33.02
C GLU A 44 16.25 19.25 -33.52
N LEU A 45 15.84 18.37 -32.61
CA LEU A 45 15.10 17.14 -32.95
C LEU A 45 13.71 17.44 -33.54
N ILE A 46 13.02 18.45 -33.01
CA ILE A 46 11.66 18.81 -33.46
C ILE A 46 11.72 19.54 -34.81
N THR A 47 12.72 20.41 -34.98
CA THR A 47 12.78 21.33 -36.13
C THR A 47 13.63 20.82 -37.29
N GLY A 48 14.47 19.80 -37.07
CA GLY A 48 15.48 19.37 -38.02
C GLY A 48 16.60 20.38 -38.26
N GLN A 49 16.52 21.57 -37.63
CA GLN A 49 17.48 22.66 -37.79
C GLN A 49 18.53 22.58 -36.70
N ARG A 50 19.82 22.69 -37.06
CA ARG A 50 20.87 22.82 -36.05
C ARG A 50 20.83 24.20 -35.44
N ALA A 51 21.20 24.29 -34.16
CA ALA A 51 21.28 25.53 -33.40
C ALA A 51 22.13 26.63 -34.08
N PHE A 52 23.09 26.21 -34.92
CA PHE A 52 24.00 27.10 -35.65
C PHE A 52 23.65 27.28 -37.14
N ASP A 53 22.77 26.45 -37.74
CA ASP A 53 22.48 26.54 -39.18
C ASP A 53 21.57 27.74 -39.53
N LEU A 54 20.72 28.18 -38.60
CA LEU A 54 19.90 29.40 -38.75
C LEU A 54 20.74 30.70 -38.73
N ALA A 55 21.90 30.70 -38.06
CA ALA A 55 22.82 31.83 -38.02
C ALA A 55 23.46 32.16 -39.39
N ARG A 56 23.36 31.25 -40.37
CA ARG A 56 23.88 31.44 -41.73
C ARG A 56 22.84 31.90 -42.76
N LEU A 57 21.55 31.85 -42.43
CA LEU A 57 20.46 32.11 -43.38
C LEU A 57 19.92 33.54 -43.32
N ALA A 58 20.11 34.27 -42.21
CA ALA A 58 19.69 35.66 -42.06
C ALA A 58 20.92 36.58 -42.11
N ASN A 59 21.19 37.17 -43.28
CA ASN A 59 22.14 38.27 -43.36
C ASN A 59 21.66 39.42 -42.46
N ASP A 60 22.55 39.81 -41.53
CA ASP A 60 22.57 41.00 -40.66
C ASP A 60 21.99 40.98 -39.24
N ASP A 61 21.45 39.88 -38.72
CA ASP A 61 21.31 39.69 -37.26
C ASP A 61 21.41 38.20 -36.92
N GLU A 62 22.27 37.81 -35.97
CA GLU A 62 22.39 36.43 -35.49
C GLU A 62 21.06 35.98 -34.85
N VAL A 63 20.15 35.37 -35.63
CA VAL A 63 18.93 34.77 -35.07
C VAL A 63 19.27 33.36 -34.59
N MET A 64 19.38 33.21 -33.27
CA MET A 64 19.56 31.91 -32.62
C MET A 64 18.30 31.05 -32.82
N LEU A 65 18.47 29.71 -32.94
CA LEU A 65 17.34 28.76 -33.07
C LEU A 65 16.22 29.02 -32.06
N LEU A 66 16.59 29.38 -30.84
CA LEU A 66 15.65 29.71 -29.77
C LEU A 66 14.78 30.95 -30.07
N ASP A 67 15.36 31.98 -30.67
CA ASP A 67 14.66 33.22 -31.01
C ASP A 67 13.75 33.04 -32.23
N TRP A 68 14.18 32.21 -33.18
CA TRP A 68 13.35 31.78 -34.31
C TRP A 68 12.13 30.98 -33.85
N VAL A 69 12.32 29.95 -33.00
CA VAL A 69 11.24 29.15 -32.41
C VAL A 69 10.25 30.03 -31.63
N LYS A 70 10.76 30.93 -30.77
CA LYS A 70 9.91 31.89 -30.03
C LYS A 70 9.13 32.83 -30.95
N GLY A 71 9.74 33.26 -32.05
CA GLY A 71 9.09 34.08 -33.08
C GLY A 71 7.93 33.36 -33.76
N LEU A 72 8.13 32.11 -34.19
CA LEU A 72 7.10 31.32 -34.84
C LEU A 72 5.94 30.94 -33.91
N LEU A 73 6.22 30.70 -32.62
CA LEU A 73 5.20 30.46 -31.60
C LEU A 73 4.33 31.70 -31.36
N ARG A 74 4.95 32.89 -31.30
CA ARG A 74 4.23 34.17 -31.20
C ARG A 74 3.30 34.39 -32.40
N ASP A 75 3.73 33.94 -33.58
CA ASP A 75 3.00 34.09 -34.83
C ASP A 75 2.01 32.92 -35.10
N LYS A 76 1.89 31.97 -34.16
CA LYS A 76 1.03 30.78 -34.23
C LYS A 76 1.23 29.89 -35.48
N LYS A 77 2.46 29.76 -35.96
CA LYS A 77 2.81 28.95 -37.13
C LYS A 77 3.52 27.65 -36.74
N LEU A 78 2.88 26.83 -35.91
CA LEU A 78 3.45 25.58 -35.39
C LEU A 78 3.78 24.58 -36.52
N GLU A 79 2.93 24.52 -37.54
CA GLU A 79 3.08 23.65 -38.72
C GLU A 79 4.38 23.91 -39.50
N THR A 80 4.94 25.12 -39.41
CA THR A 80 6.20 25.48 -40.10
C THR A 80 7.45 25.17 -39.29
N LEU A 81 7.26 24.71 -38.04
CA LEU A 81 8.33 24.49 -37.07
C LEU A 81 8.80 23.05 -37.04
N VAL A 82 7.94 22.10 -37.41
CA VAL A 82 8.25 20.67 -37.39
C VAL A 82 9.06 20.31 -38.63
N ASP A 83 10.07 19.46 -38.46
CA ASP A 83 10.87 18.92 -39.56
C ASP A 83 9.95 18.35 -40.65
N ALA A 84 10.22 18.71 -41.91
CA ALA A 84 9.47 18.24 -43.06
C ALA A 84 9.54 16.70 -43.19
N ASP A 85 10.61 16.07 -42.68
CA ASP A 85 10.74 14.62 -42.67
C ASP A 85 9.81 13.93 -41.65
N LEU A 86 9.18 14.68 -40.75
CA LEU A 86 8.19 14.19 -39.77
C LEU A 86 6.74 14.37 -40.25
N GLU A 87 6.50 15.07 -41.37
CA GLU A 87 5.16 15.45 -41.83
C GLU A 87 4.23 14.23 -41.99
N GLY A 88 3.11 14.23 -41.24
CA GLY A 88 2.12 13.13 -41.22
C GLY A 88 2.43 11.96 -40.26
N ASN A 89 3.51 12.04 -39.47
CA ASN A 89 3.93 11.01 -38.52
C ASN A 89 4.13 11.55 -37.08
N TYR A 90 3.40 12.60 -36.71
CA TYR A 90 3.41 13.16 -35.35
C TYR A 90 2.00 13.58 -34.93
N VAL A 91 1.78 13.70 -33.62
CA VAL A 91 0.56 14.25 -33.02
C VAL A 91 0.86 15.70 -32.60
N ASP A 92 0.04 16.66 -33.05
CA ASP A 92 0.26 18.10 -32.79
C ASP A 92 0.43 18.41 -31.29
N ASP A 93 -0.40 17.79 -30.45
CA ASP A 93 -0.36 17.97 -28.98
C ASP A 93 0.95 17.47 -28.35
N GLU A 94 1.54 16.39 -28.88
CA GLU A 94 2.80 15.83 -28.37
C GLU A 94 3.99 16.72 -28.74
N VAL A 95 3.96 17.27 -29.96
CA VAL A 95 4.98 18.23 -30.43
C VAL A 95 4.89 19.52 -29.64
N GLU A 96 3.69 20.04 -29.38
CA GLU A 96 3.49 21.23 -28.57
C GLU A 96 4.04 21.04 -27.15
N GLN A 97 3.78 19.89 -26.52
CA GLN A 97 4.31 19.55 -25.20
C GLN A 97 5.85 19.48 -25.19
N LEU A 98 6.47 18.81 -26.18
CA LEU A 98 7.93 18.73 -26.28
C LEU A 98 8.57 20.11 -26.51
N ILE A 99 7.93 21.00 -27.29
CA ILE A 99 8.37 22.40 -27.45
C ILE A 99 8.29 23.13 -26.11
N GLN A 100 7.22 22.96 -25.33
CA GLN A 100 7.08 23.59 -24.02
C GLN A 100 8.18 23.13 -23.05
N VAL A 101 8.47 21.82 -23.00
CA VAL A 101 9.58 21.26 -22.20
C VAL A 101 10.92 21.86 -22.65
N ALA A 102 11.17 21.92 -23.96
CA ALA A 102 12.40 22.48 -24.51
C ALA A 102 12.57 23.98 -24.18
N LEU A 103 11.48 24.75 -24.19
CA LEU A 103 11.49 26.17 -23.82
C LEU A 103 11.69 26.40 -22.31
N LEU A 104 11.14 25.53 -21.46
CA LEU A 104 11.41 25.56 -20.01
C LEU A 104 12.88 25.24 -19.72
N CYS A 105 13.47 24.30 -20.48
CA CYS A 105 14.88 23.97 -20.37
C CYS A 105 15.81 25.09 -20.85
N THR A 106 15.36 25.96 -21.76
CA THR A 106 16.16 27.01 -22.40
C THR A 106 15.90 28.43 -21.85
N GLN A 107 15.35 28.53 -20.63
CA GLN A 107 15.13 29.83 -19.96
C GLN A 107 16.43 30.62 -19.79
N GLY A 108 16.33 31.95 -19.85
CA GLY A 108 17.50 32.84 -19.88
C GLY A 108 18.35 32.78 -18.61
N THR A 109 17.75 32.44 -17.47
CA THR A 109 18.45 32.30 -16.19
C THR A 109 18.48 30.85 -15.70
N ALA A 110 19.56 30.46 -15.01
CA ALA A 110 19.72 29.11 -14.46
C ALA A 110 18.70 28.76 -13.36
N LEU A 111 18.15 29.77 -12.67
CA LEU A 111 17.17 29.62 -11.60
C LEU A 111 15.78 29.23 -12.13
N GLU A 112 15.41 29.71 -13.31
CA GLU A 112 14.12 29.46 -13.94
C GLU A 112 14.06 28.11 -14.67
N ARG A 113 15.21 27.53 -15.00
CA ARG A 113 15.26 26.21 -15.63
C ARG A 113 14.88 25.10 -14.63
N PRO A 114 14.17 24.06 -15.06
CA PRO A 114 13.93 22.86 -14.24
C PRO A 114 15.25 22.13 -13.92
N ARG A 115 15.27 21.22 -12.93
CA ARG A 115 16.37 20.24 -12.83
C ARG A 115 16.14 19.16 -13.87
N MET A 116 17.18 18.43 -14.26
CA MET A 116 17.03 17.34 -15.23
C MET A 116 16.05 16.26 -14.74
N ALA A 117 16.02 15.97 -13.44
CA ALA A 117 15.00 15.11 -12.85
C ALA A 117 13.58 15.65 -13.07
N ASP A 118 13.39 16.97 -13.01
CA ASP A 118 12.09 17.60 -13.26
C ASP A 118 11.68 17.50 -14.73
N VAL A 119 12.64 17.56 -15.67
CA VAL A 119 12.41 17.35 -17.11
C VAL A 119 12.00 15.91 -17.42
N VAL A 120 12.67 14.92 -16.80
CA VAL A 120 12.32 13.50 -16.93
C VAL A 120 10.88 13.26 -16.48
N ARG A 121 10.42 13.90 -15.41
CA ARG A 121 9.03 13.79 -14.93
C ARG A 121 8.00 14.26 -15.95
N MET A 122 8.31 15.33 -16.68
CA MET A 122 7.43 15.83 -17.74
C MET A 122 7.27 14.76 -18.84
N LEU A 123 8.39 14.18 -19.28
CA LEU A 123 8.42 13.14 -20.32
C LEU A 123 7.77 11.82 -19.88
N GLU A 124 7.84 11.46 -18.59
CA GLU A 124 7.11 10.31 -18.03
C GLU A 124 5.59 10.55 -18.02
N GLY A 125 5.16 11.80 -17.77
CA GLY A 125 3.76 12.22 -17.89
C GLY A 125 3.25 12.02 -19.32
N ASP A 126 4.04 12.40 -20.33
CA ASP A 126 3.69 12.23 -21.74
C ASP A 126 3.54 10.75 -22.10
N ALA A 127 4.43 9.88 -21.61
CA ALA A 127 4.35 8.43 -21.83
C ALA A 127 3.07 7.82 -21.25
N LEU A 128 2.65 8.25 -20.07
CA LEU A 128 1.40 7.82 -19.46
C LEU A 128 0.18 8.43 -20.14
N ASN A 129 0.27 9.67 -20.65
CA ASN A 129 -0.79 10.27 -21.43
C ASN A 129 -1.00 9.54 -22.77
N ALA A 130 0.08 9.19 -23.46
CA ALA A 130 0.02 8.34 -24.67
C ALA A 130 -0.61 6.97 -24.36
N PHE A 131 -0.32 6.40 -23.19
CA PHE A 131 -1.02 5.19 -22.76
C PHE A 131 -2.51 5.42 -22.53
N LYS A 132 -2.87 6.52 -21.86
CA LYS A 132 -4.27 6.89 -21.63
C LYS A 132 -5.05 7.09 -22.94
N THR A 133 -4.47 7.72 -23.96
CA THR A 133 -5.15 7.95 -25.25
C THR A 133 -5.40 6.66 -26.02
N GLN A 134 -4.59 5.61 -25.79
CA GLN A 134 -4.79 4.26 -26.35
C GLN A 134 -5.84 3.44 -25.58
N LEU A 135 -6.32 3.93 -24.45
CA LEU A 135 -7.31 3.26 -23.62
C LEU A 135 -8.70 3.88 -23.74
N THR A 136 -9.71 3.03 -23.64
CA THR A 136 -11.10 3.42 -23.43
C THR A 136 -11.47 3.10 -21.99
N ASP A 137 -11.80 4.14 -21.24
CA ASP A 137 -12.12 4.09 -19.81
C ASP A 137 -13.60 4.41 -19.57
N HIS A 138 -14.43 3.37 -19.49
CA HIS A 138 -15.85 3.51 -19.19
C HIS A 138 -16.13 3.76 -17.70
N THR A 139 -15.14 3.51 -16.85
CA THR A 139 -15.25 3.56 -15.39
C THR A 139 -14.72 4.86 -14.79
N ASN A 140 -14.11 5.70 -15.62
CA ASN A 140 -13.48 6.97 -15.26
C ASN A 140 -12.37 6.83 -14.19
N VAL A 141 -11.64 5.71 -14.24
CA VAL A 141 -10.49 5.41 -13.35
C VAL A 141 -9.29 6.30 -13.67
N LEU A 142 -9.13 6.71 -14.93
CA LEU A 142 -8.07 7.60 -15.42
C LEU A 142 -8.45 9.09 -15.34
N GLN A 143 -9.49 9.45 -14.58
CA GLN A 143 -9.97 10.83 -14.48
C GLN A 143 -8.89 11.80 -13.99
N SER A 144 -8.04 11.36 -13.06
CA SER A 144 -6.98 12.20 -12.48
C SER A 144 -5.74 12.35 -13.39
N TRP A 145 -5.67 11.59 -14.49
CA TRP A 145 -4.54 11.62 -15.42
C TRP A 145 -4.69 12.82 -16.34
N ASP A 146 -4.39 14.00 -15.80
CA ASP A 146 -4.52 15.26 -16.52
C ASP A 146 -3.15 15.63 -17.10
N PRO A 147 -2.98 15.62 -18.44
CA PRO A 147 -1.71 15.96 -19.07
C PRO A 147 -1.30 17.42 -18.85
N THR A 148 -2.22 18.30 -18.43
CA THR A 148 -1.88 19.68 -18.06
C THR A 148 -1.23 19.76 -16.67
N LEU A 149 -1.36 18.71 -15.85
CA LEU A 149 -0.68 18.58 -14.57
C LEU A 149 0.68 17.92 -14.77
N VAL A 150 1.74 18.73 -14.67
CA VAL A 150 3.15 18.41 -14.96
C VAL A 150 3.75 17.27 -14.09
N ASN A 151 2.98 16.67 -13.17
CA ASN A 151 3.48 15.62 -12.27
C ASN A 151 2.58 14.37 -12.28
N PRO A 152 2.98 13.29 -12.99
CA PRO A 152 2.21 12.05 -13.01
C PRO A 152 2.13 11.35 -11.64
N CYS A 153 2.99 11.71 -10.68
CA CYS A 153 2.98 11.13 -9.33
C CYS A 153 1.77 11.54 -8.47
N THR A 154 0.97 12.52 -8.93
CA THR A 154 -0.29 12.87 -8.29
C THR A 154 -1.49 12.16 -8.91
N TRP A 155 -1.28 11.43 -10.01
CA TRP A 155 -2.33 10.70 -10.70
C TRP A 155 -2.66 9.42 -9.92
N PHE A 156 -3.94 9.12 -9.77
CA PHE A 156 -4.38 7.85 -9.20
C PHE A 156 -3.78 6.68 -9.98
N HIS A 157 -3.52 5.59 -9.27
CA HIS A 157 -2.93 4.37 -9.84
C HIS A 157 -1.47 4.51 -10.33
N VAL A 158 -0.84 5.67 -10.12
CA VAL A 158 0.57 5.90 -10.36
C VAL A 158 1.29 6.07 -9.02
N THR A 159 2.38 5.33 -8.81
CA THR A 159 3.28 5.52 -7.67
C THR A 159 4.66 5.90 -8.19
N CYS A 160 5.33 6.80 -7.49
CA CYS A 160 6.68 7.22 -7.79
C CYS A 160 7.64 6.92 -6.65
N ASN A 161 8.94 6.84 -6.96
CA ASN A 161 10.00 6.78 -5.96
C ASN A 161 10.29 8.16 -5.35
N ASN A 162 11.28 8.23 -4.46
CA ASN A 162 11.74 9.46 -3.81
C ASN A 162 12.34 10.50 -4.77
N GLU A 163 12.71 10.09 -5.98
CA GLU A 163 13.15 10.98 -7.07
C GLU A 163 11.95 11.49 -7.89
N ASN A 164 10.73 11.15 -7.48
CA ASN A 164 9.47 11.40 -8.19
C ASN A 164 9.45 10.83 -9.62
N SER A 165 10.18 9.74 -9.87
CA SER A 165 10.05 8.95 -11.10
C SER A 165 9.02 7.85 -10.94
N VAL A 166 8.23 7.60 -11.97
CA VAL A 166 7.18 6.57 -11.97
C VAL A 166 7.78 5.18 -11.77
N THR A 167 7.38 4.51 -10.68
CA THR A 167 7.82 3.15 -10.34
C THR A 167 6.71 2.12 -10.38
N ARG A 168 5.44 2.51 -10.28
CA ARG A 168 4.30 1.60 -10.39
C ARG A 168 3.15 2.24 -11.14
N VAL A 169 2.58 1.47 -12.07
CA VAL A 169 1.28 1.73 -12.68
C VAL A 169 0.40 0.52 -12.39
N ASP A 170 -0.67 0.71 -11.63
CA ASP A 170 -1.57 -0.37 -11.20
C ASP A 170 -3.02 -0.06 -11.56
N LEU A 171 -3.44 -0.56 -12.71
CA LEU A 171 -4.79 -0.41 -13.26
C LEU A 171 -5.50 -1.77 -13.33
N GLY A 172 -5.18 -2.67 -12.41
CA GLY A 172 -5.78 -4.01 -12.35
C GLY A 172 -7.30 -3.96 -12.16
N SER A 173 -8.03 -4.78 -12.91
CA SER A 173 -9.48 -4.95 -12.85
C SER A 173 -10.28 -3.65 -12.98
N ALA A 174 -9.73 -2.68 -13.71
CA ALA A 174 -10.33 -1.37 -13.94
C ALA A 174 -11.37 -1.38 -15.07
N GLY A 175 -11.60 -2.50 -15.76
CA GLY A 175 -12.54 -2.56 -16.88
C GLY A 175 -12.09 -1.78 -18.12
N LEU A 176 -10.78 -1.51 -18.23
CA LEU A 176 -10.19 -0.77 -19.32
C LEU A 176 -10.18 -1.62 -20.60
N SER A 177 -10.42 -1.01 -21.75
CA SER A 177 -10.20 -1.62 -23.07
C SER A 177 -9.28 -0.74 -23.92
N GLY A 178 -8.82 -1.21 -25.07
CA GLY A 178 -7.87 -0.47 -25.91
C GLY A 178 -6.61 -1.28 -26.16
N GLN A 179 -5.46 -0.61 -26.30
CA GLN A 179 -4.16 -1.25 -26.59
C GLN A 179 -3.06 -0.75 -25.67
N LEU A 180 -1.98 -1.54 -25.53
CA LEU A 180 -0.77 -1.10 -24.84
C LEU A 180 0.00 -0.10 -25.72
N ALA A 181 0.40 1.03 -25.13
CA ALA A 181 1.20 2.04 -25.82
C ALA A 181 2.70 1.69 -25.77
N PRO A 182 3.42 1.72 -26.91
CA PRO A 182 4.88 1.57 -26.95
C PRO A 182 5.62 2.57 -26.03
N GLU A 183 5.06 3.76 -25.84
CA GLU A 183 5.61 4.84 -25.03
C GLU A 183 5.79 4.46 -23.56
N LEU A 184 5.05 3.46 -23.07
CA LEU A 184 5.29 2.88 -21.73
C LEU A 184 6.73 2.42 -21.54
N GLY A 185 7.43 2.02 -22.62
CA GLY A 185 8.85 1.67 -22.60
C GLY A 185 9.79 2.83 -22.23
N LYS A 186 9.30 4.08 -22.19
CA LYS A 186 10.06 5.27 -21.76
C LYS A 186 10.15 5.39 -20.22
N LEU A 187 9.30 4.68 -19.47
CA LEU A 187 9.26 4.71 -18.01
C LEU A 187 10.41 3.87 -17.40
N THR A 188 11.65 4.23 -17.66
CA THR A 188 12.83 3.38 -17.36
C THR A 188 13.02 2.99 -15.89
N LYS A 189 12.37 3.69 -14.96
CA LYS A 189 12.36 3.41 -13.52
C LYS A 189 11.17 2.55 -13.06
N LEU A 190 10.28 2.15 -13.99
CA LEU A 190 9.11 1.36 -13.68
C LEU A 190 9.51 -0.03 -13.15
N GLN A 191 8.99 -0.35 -11.98
CA GLN A 191 9.20 -1.62 -11.29
C GLN A 191 7.96 -2.52 -11.36
N TYR A 192 6.77 -1.93 -11.44
CA TYR A 192 5.52 -2.67 -11.44
C TYR A 192 4.57 -2.15 -12.51
N LEU A 193 4.19 -3.02 -13.44
CA LEU A 193 3.15 -2.75 -14.43
C LEU A 193 2.03 -3.78 -14.26
N GLU A 194 0.97 -3.40 -13.55
CA GLU A 194 -0.15 -4.27 -13.24
C GLU A 194 -1.39 -3.85 -14.03
N LEU A 195 -1.76 -4.62 -15.04
CA LEU A 195 -2.90 -4.37 -15.93
C LEU A 195 -3.86 -5.57 -16.00
N TYR A 196 -3.78 -6.48 -15.02
CA TYR A 196 -4.54 -7.72 -14.97
C TYR A 196 -6.05 -7.49 -14.97
N GLY A 197 -6.84 -8.45 -15.47
CA GLY A 197 -8.30 -8.44 -15.36
C GLY A 197 -8.98 -7.30 -16.13
N ASN A 198 -8.39 -6.85 -17.23
CA ASN A 198 -8.95 -5.82 -18.10
C ASN A 198 -9.41 -6.42 -19.46
N ASN A 199 -9.85 -5.55 -20.35
CA ASN A 199 -10.29 -5.88 -21.71
C ASN A 199 -9.28 -5.36 -22.76
N ILE A 200 -7.98 -5.32 -22.41
CA ILE A 200 -6.93 -4.77 -23.28
C ILE A 200 -6.66 -5.74 -24.45
N THR A 201 -6.51 -5.20 -25.65
CA THR A 201 -6.32 -5.89 -26.91
C THR A 201 -5.01 -5.47 -27.58
N GLY A 202 -4.74 -5.97 -28.79
CA GLY A 202 -3.51 -5.66 -29.53
C GLY A 202 -2.34 -6.54 -29.13
N SER A 203 -1.15 -6.20 -29.62
CA SER A 203 0.09 -6.93 -29.34
C SER A 203 0.90 -6.34 -28.21
N LEU A 204 1.74 -7.17 -27.60
CA LEU A 204 2.78 -6.75 -26.66
C LEU A 204 3.80 -5.87 -27.39
N PRO A 205 3.99 -4.59 -27.02
CA PRO A 205 4.98 -3.71 -27.66
C PRO A 205 6.40 -4.17 -27.37
N ASN A 206 7.32 -4.06 -28.33
CA ASN A 206 8.72 -4.46 -28.16
C ASN A 206 9.45 -3.58 -27.13
N GLU A 207 9.01 -2.33 -27.03
CA GLU A 207 9.57 -1.23 -26.24
C GLU A 207 9.46 -1.46 -24.74
N LEU A 208 8.48 -2.25 -24.27
CA LEU A 208 8.42 -2.67 -22.86
C LEU A 208 9.66 -3.48 -22.44
N GLY A 209 10.40 -4.06 -23.40
CA GLY A 209 11.71 -4.68 -23.15
C GLY A 209 12.80 -3.71 -22.68
N ASN A 210 12.58 -2.39 -22.75
CA ASN A 210 13.49 -1.37 -22.24
C ASN A 210 13.37 -1.13 -20.72
N LEU A 211 12.33 -1.67 -20.08
CA LEU A 211 12.04 -1.49 -18.66
C LEU A 211 12.94 -2.37 -17.77
N THR A 212 14.25 -2.17 -17.86
CA THR A 212 15.24 -3.06 -17.20
C THR A 212 15.14 -3.10 -15.65
N ASP A 213 14.44 -2.13 -15.04
CA ASP A 213 14.13 -2.08 -13.61
C ASP A 213 12.84 -2.84 -13.21
N LEU A 214 12.10 -3.39 -14.19
CA LEU A 214 10.82 -4.05 -13.96
C LEU A 214 10.97 -5.32 -13.10
N LEU A 215 10.20 -5.38 -12.02
CA LEU A 215 10.11 -6.48 -11.07
C LEU A 215 8.85 -7.32 -11.28
N SER A 216 7.74 -6.67 -11.65
CA SER A 216 6.44 -7.30 -11.88
C SER A 216 5.81 -6.83 -13.19
N LEU A 217 5.38 -7.80 -14.00
CA LEU A 217 4.55 -7.58 -15.18
C LEU A 217 3.34 -8.50 -15.09
N ASP A 218 2.18 -7.95 -14.70
CA ASP A 218 0.93 -8.70 -14.64
C ASP A 218 -0.05 -8.21 -15.72
N LEU A 219 -0.21 -9.04 -16.75
CA LEU A 219 -1.15 -8.84 -17.86
C LEU A 219 -2.22 -9.94 -17.88
N TYR A 220 -2.36 -10.69 -16.79
CA TYR A 220 -3.31 -11.77 -16.61
C TYR A 220 -4.72 -11.37 -17.05
N GLN A 221 -5.45 -12.26 -17.71
CA GLN A 221 -6.87 -12.09 -18.04
C GLN A 221 -7.15 -10.79 -18.80
N ASN A 222 -6.62 -10.75 -20.03
CA ASN A 222 -6.86 -9.71 -21.02
C ASN A 222 -7.16 -10.37 -22.39
N HIS A 223 -7.19 -9.58 -23.46
CA HIS A 223 -7.38 -10.05 -24.84
C HIS A 223 -6.15 -9.79 -25.73
N LEU A 224 -4.95 -9.75 -25.15
CA LEU A 224 -3.70 -9.52 -25.86
C LEU A 224 -3.41 -10.65 -26.84
N ALA A 225 -2.97 -10.32 -28.05
CA ALA A 225 -2.73 -11.26 -29.14
C ALA A 225 -1.38 -11.03 -29.82
N GLY A 226 -0.91 -12.00 -30.61
CA GLY A 226 0.42 -11.91 -31.24
C GLY A 226 1.51 -12.61 -30.42
N GLY A 227 2.76 -12.39 -30.82
CA GLY A 227 3.94 -13.00 -30.19
C GLY A 227 4.36 -12.31 -28.91
N ILE A 228 5.04 -13.06 -28.02
CA ILE A 228 5.80 -12.47 -26.92
C ILE A 228 7.12 -11.96 -27.49
N PRO A 229 7.43 -10.65 -27.39
CA PRO A 229 8.68 -10.08 -27.91
C PRO A 229 9.92 -10.72 -27.28
N GLU A 230 10.92 -11.07 -28.10
CA GLU A 230 12.21 -11.56 -27.60
C GLU A 230 12.93 -10.51 -26.73
N THR A 231 12.63 -9.22 -26.93
CA THR A 231 13.18 -8.12 -26.13
C THR A 231 12.84 -8.25 -24.64
N TYR A 232 11.76 -8.96 -24.27
CA TYR A 232 11.37 -9.11 -22.86
C TYR A 232 12.34 -10.03 -22.10
N GLY A 233 13.11 -10.85 -22.82
CA GLY A 233 14.23 -11.59 -22.23
C GLY A 233 15.33 -10.68 -21.64
N LYS A 234 15.37 -9.39 -22.00
CA LYS A 234 16.30 -8.40 -21.43
C LYS A 234 15.93 -7.96 -20.01
N LEU A 235 14.71 -8.24 -19.54
CA LEU A 235 14.19 -7.78 -18.24
C LEU A 235 14.78 -8.60 -17.08
N GLN A 236 16.07 -8.47 -16.82
CA GLN A 236 16.83 -9.34 -15.89
C GLN A 236 16.35 -9.26 -14.43
N LYS A 237 15.69 -8.16 -14.03
CA LYS A 237 15.16 -7.99 -12.68
C LYS A 237 13.74 -8.52 -12.50
N LEU A 238 13.09 -8.95 -13.57
CA LEU A 238 11.70 -9.42 -13.54
C LEU A 238 11.60 -10.66 -12.66
N ARG A 239 10.72 -10.60 -11.64
CA ARG A 239 10.49 -11.67 -10.65
C ARG A 239 9.10 -12.24 -10.74
N PHE A 240 8.14 -11.43 -11.20
CA PHE A 240 6.77 -11.84 -11.42
C PHE A 240 6.38 -11.54 -12.86
N LEU A 241 5.84 -12.55 -13.53
CA LEU A 241 5.28 -12.46 -14.87
C LEU A 241 4.01 -13.28 -14.90
N ASP A 242 2.90 -12.66 -15.27
CA ASP A 242 1.68 -13.39 -15.61
C ASP A 242 1.10 -12.85 -16.93
N LEU A 243 1.15 -13.70 -17.96
CA LEU A 243 0.57 -13.47 -19.29
C LEU A 243 -0.59 -14.45 -19.55
N SER A 244 -1.02 -15.21 -18.54
CA SER A 244 -2.03 -16.24 -18.70
C SER A 244 -3.41 -15.64 -18.99
N ASN A 245 -4.31 -16.47 -19.52
CA ASN A 245 -5.66 -16.04 -19.95
C ASN A 245 -5.63 -14.88 -20.95
N ASN A 246 -4.89 -15.03 -22.05
CA ASN A 246 -4.84 -14.10 -23.17
C ASN A 246 -5.01 -14.84 -24.52
N LYS A 247 -4.76 -14.17 -25.64
CA LYS A 247 -4.80 -14.72 -27.01
C LYS A 247 -3.40 -14.75 -27.66
N LEU A 248 -2.34 -14.87 -26.86
CA LEU A 248 -0.95 -14.87 -27.33
C LEU A 248 -0.66 -16.14 -28.15
N ARG A 249 0.28 -16.03 -29.09
CA ARG A 249 0.65 -17.08 -30.06
C ARG A 249 2.15 -17.09 -30.36
N GLY A 250 2.67 -18.22 -30.83
CA GLY A 250 4.08 -18.34 -31.23
C GLY A 250 4.99 -18.84 -30.11
N PRO A 251 6.32 -18.78 -30.29
CA PRO A 251 7.26 -19.32 -29.31
C PRO A 251 7.34 -18.44 -28.06
N VAL A 252 7.40 -19.07 -26.88
CA VAL A 252 7.79 -18.40 -25.64
C VAL A 252 9.32 -18.19 -25.67
N PRO A 253 9.83 -16.96 -25.49
CA PRO A 253 11.27 -16.72 -25.41
C PRO A 253 11.89 -17.55 -24.30
N VAL A 254 13.00 -18.24 -24.56
CA VAL A 254 13.71 -19.07 -23.56
C VAL A 254 15.02 -18.46 -23.09
N ASN A 255 15.31 -17.23 -23.52
CA ASN A 255 16.54 -16.53 -23.18
C ASN A 255 16.29 -15.52 -22.05
N GLY A 256 17.32 -15.28 -21.23
CA GLY A 256 17.28 -14.26 -20.18
C GLY A 256 16.28 -14.58 -19.06
N SER A 257 15.56 -13.57 -18.56
CA SER A 257 14.64 -13.73 -17.41
C SER A 257 13.47 -14.67 -17.69
N PHE A 258 13.10 -14.88 -18.96
CA PHE A 258 12.00 -15.78 -19.32
C PHE A 258 12.28 -17.25 -19.04
N SER A 259 13.55 -17.63 -18.90
CA SER A 259 13.94 -18.96 -18.44
C SER A 259 13.60 -19.25 -16.98
N ASN A 260 13.29 -18.21 -16.18
CA ASN A 260 12.99 -18.33 -14.76
C ASN A 260 11.49 -18.48 -14.46
N PHE A 261 10.61 -18.31 -15.43
CA PHE A 261 9.16 -18.37 -15.21
C PHE A 261 8.59 -19.73 -15.57
N THR A 262 7.65 -20.19 -14.76
CA THR A 262 7.00 -21.49 -14.95
C THR A 262 5.94 -21.41 -16.05
N ASN A 263 5.49 -22.56 -16.54
CA ASN A 263 4.41 -22.63 -17.52
C ASN A 263 3.11 -21.95 -17.05
N LEU A 264 2.91 -21.80 -15.73
CA LEU A 264 1.75 -21.14 -15.13
C LEU A 264 1.56 -19.71 -15.66
N SER A 265 2.65 -18.95 -15.77
CA SER A 265 2.69 -17.58 -16.31
C SER A 265 2.18 -17.46 -17.75
N PHE A 266 2.02 -18.56 -18.47
CA PHE A 266 1.64 -18.59 -19.89
C PHE A 266 0.36 -19.40 -20.15
N THR A 267 -0.27 -19.95 -19.11
CA THR A 267 -1.42 -20.84 -19.23
C THR A 267 -2.60 -20.18 -19.97
N ASN A 268 -3.48 -21.01 -20.55
CA ASN A 268 -4.69 -20.55 -21.25
C ASN A 268 -4.42 -19.56 -22.41
N ASN A 269 -3.27 -19.67 -23.05
CA ASN A 269 -2.98 -19.11 -24.37
C ASN A 269 -2.83 -20.27 -25.38
N PRO A 270 -3.89 -20.65 -26.12
CA PRO A 270 -3.95 -21.94 -26.83
C PRO A 270 -2.92 -22.09 -27.96
N ASN A 271 -2.32 -20.99 -28.42
CA ASN A 271 -1.41 -20.97 -29.57
C ASN A 271 0.05 -20.66 -29.18
N LEU A 272 0.39 -20.66 -27.89
CA LEU A 272 1.79 -20.56 -27.44
C LEU A 272 2.51 -21.91 -27.60
N THR A 273 3.77 -21.85 -28.00
CA THR A 273 4.65 -23.01 -28.18
C THR A 273 5.85 -22.89 -27.25
N PHE A 274 6.15 -23.96 -26.51
CA PHE A 274 7.31 -24.03 -25.63
C PHE A 274 8.44 -24.82 -26.31
N PRO A 275 9.69 -24.35 -26.26
CA PRO A 275 10.81 -25.12 -26.80
C PRO A 275 10.96 -26.46 -26.07
N VAL A 276 10.84 -27.56 -26.82
CA VAL A 276 11.00 -28.92 -26.28
C VAL A 276 12.46 -29.14 -25.89
N THR A 277 12.76 -29.21 -24.60
CA THR A 277 14.06 -29.69 -24.12
C THR A 277 14.09 -31.22 -24.27
N ALA A 278 14.87 -31.73 -25.21
CA ALA A 278 15.01 -33.18 -25.42
C ALA A 278 15.73 -33.83 -24.21
N PRO A 279 15.23 -34.97 -23.68
CA PRO A 279 15.97 -35.72 -22.66
C PRO A 279 17.23 -36.36 -23.24
N GLN A 280 18.38 -36.18 -22.57
CA GLN A 280 19.59 -36.93 -22.89
C GLN A 280 19.39 -38.42 -22.57
N ALA A 281 19.67 -39.28 -23.54
CA ALA A 281 19.57 -40.74 -23.40
C ALA A 281 20.70 -41.30 -22.50
N PRO A 282 20.41 -42.26 -21.59
CA PRO A 282 21.45 -43.02 -20.89
C PRO A 282 22.10 -44.08 -21.81
N PRO A 283 23.34 -44.52 -21.52
CA PRO A 283 24.08 -45.47 -22.36
C PRO A 283 23.47 -46.88 -22.31
N PRO A 284 23.66 -47.71 -23.35
CA PRO A 284 22.98 -49.00 -23.47
C PRO A 284 23.61 -50.03 -22.53
N ASN A 285 22.81 -50.56 -21.60
CA ASN A 285 23.18 -51.76 -20.85
C ASN A 285 22.42 -52.98 -21.39
N THR A 286 23.21 -53.94 -21.80
CA THR A 286 22.92 -55.22 -22.43
C THR A 286 22.03 -56.09 -21.54
N GLN A 287 20.93 -56.60 -22.10
CA GLN A 287 20.16 -57.69 -21.49
C GLN A 287 20.94 -59.01 -21.49
N PRO A 288 20.60 -59.91 -20.56
CA PRO A 288 20.42 -61.32 -20.91
C PRO A 288 18.94 -61.73 -20.80
N ARG A 289 18.48 -62.49 -21.81
CA ARG A 289 17.16 -63.09 -21.97
C ARG A 289 16.78 -64.04 -20.82
N PRO A 290 15.47 -64.26 -20.60
CA PRO A 290 14.96 -65.57 -20.21
C PRO A 290 14.13 -66.20 -21.34
N ASP A 291 14.42 -67.46 -21.60
CA ASP A 291 13.66 -68.35 -22.48
C ASP A 291 12.42 -68.94 -21.79
N SER A 292 11.49 -69.34 -22.65
CA SER A 292 10.47 -70.38 -22.50
C SER A 292 9.07 -70.01 -22.00
N ASN A 293 8.13 -70.13 -22.95
CA ASN A 293 6.69 -70.28 -22.76
C ASN A 293 6.35 -71.67 -22.21
N GLY A 294 5.29 -71.75 -21.41
CA GLY A 294 4.59 -72.99 -21.09
C GLY A 294 3.27 -72.72 -20.37
N SER A 295 2.16 -73.02 -21.04
CA SER A 295 0.78 -72.76 -20.61
C SER A 295 0.20 -73.89 -19.73
N THR A 296 -0.95 -73.57 -19.08
CA THR A 296 -2.15 -74.42 -18.83
C THR A 296 -2.47 -74.85 -17.38
N GLY A 297 -3.75 -74.66 -16.98
CA GLY A 297 -4.48 -75.38 -15.90
C GLY A 297 -5.23 -74.47 -14.91
N ILE A 298 -6.48 -74.04 -15.14
CA ILE A 298 -7.80 -74.67 -14.81
C ILE A 298 -8.23 -74.63 -13.32
N ILE A 299 -9.25 -73.77 -13.06
CA ILE A 299 -10.53 -73.93 -12.31
C ILE A 299 -10.56 -74.64 -10.93
N ALA A 300 -10.99 -73.89 -9.90
CA ALA A 300 -12.10 -74.19 -8.95
C ALA A 300 -12.05 -73.14 -7.83
N GLY A 301 -13.11 -72.55 -7.27
CA GLY A 301 -14.56 -72.66 -7.36
C GLY A 301 -15.12 -71.71 -6.27
N GLY A 302 -16.39 -71.32 -6.32
CA GLY A 302 -16.93 -70.55 -5.18
C GLY A 302 -18.24 -69.83 -5.44
N VAL A 303 -19.30 -70.50 -5.06
CA VAL A 303 -20.67 -70.01 -4.87
C VAL A 303 -20.69 -68.65 -4.13
N ALA A 304 -20.97 -67.55 -4.84
CA ALA A 304 -21.39 -66.28 -4.25
C ALA A 304 -22.05 -65.29 -5.24
N ALA A 305 -22.54 -65.72 -6.41
CA ALA A 305 -23.02 -64.79 -7.45
C ALA A 305 -24.52 -64.44 -7.37
N GLY A 306 -25.27 -64.98 -6.40
CA GLY A 306 -26.72 -64.79 -6.31
C GLY A 306 -27.19 -63.60 -5.46
N ALA A 307 -26.41 -63.18 -4.45
CA ALA A 307 -26.83 -62.16 -3.49
C ALA A 307 -26.31 -60.74 -3.79
N ALA A 308 -25.26 -60.62 -4.63
CA ALA A 308 -24.68 -59.33 -4.99
C ALA A 308 -25.54 -58.53 -5.99
N LEU A 309 -26.38 -59.20 -6.78
CA LEU A 309 -27.22 -58.56 -7.79
C LEU A 309 -28.48 -57.88 -7.22
N LEU A 310 -28.94 -58.28 -6.02
CA LEU A 310 -30.11 -57.68 -5.37
C LEU A 310 -29.80 -56.32 -4.69
N PHE A 311 -28.53 -56.02 -4.40
CA PHE A 311 -28.11 -54.75 -3.79
C PHE A 311 -27.30 -53.85 -4.73
N ALA A 312 -26.58 -54.41 -5.70
CA ALA A 312 -25.80 -53.61 -6.65
C ALA A 312 -26.68 -52.89 -7.68
N GLY A 313 -27.77 -53.51 -8.15
CA GLY A 313 -28.66 -52.93 -9.16
C GLY A 313 -29.27 -51.58 -8.75
N PRO A 314 -29.91 -51.49 -7.57
CA PRO A 314 -30.47 -50.23 -7.07
C PRO A 314 -29.39 -49.18 -6.78
N ALA A 315 -28.23 -49.59 -6.26
CA ALA A 315 -27.11 -48.68 -5.98
C ALA A 315 -26.52 -48.08 -7.27
N ILE A 316 -26.38 -48.88 -8.32
CA ILE A 316 -25.91 -48.42 -9.64
C ILE A 316 -26.94 -47.49 -10.28
N ALA A 317 -28.24 -47.79 -10.15
CA ALA A 317 -29.31 -46.91 -10.63
C ALA A 317 -29.36 -45.57 -9.87
N LEU A 318 -29.11 -45.57 -8.55
CA LEU A 318 -29.07 -44.37 -7.71
C LEU A 318 -27.82 -43.51 -8.02
N VAL A 319 -26.69 -44.15 -8.32
CA VAL A 319 -25.47 -43.48 -8.82
C VAL A 319 -25.70 -42.89 -10.21
N TRP A 320 -26.38 -43.60 -11.10
CA TRP A 320 -26.68 -43.13 -12.45
C TRP A 320 -27.72 -41.98 -12.45
N TYR A 321 -28.72 -42.04 -11.56
CA TYR A 321 -29.69 -40.97 -11.35
C TYR A 321 -29.07 -39.72 -10.70
N ARG A 322 -28.12 -39.88 -9.77
CA ARG A 322 -27.34 -38.77 -9.20
C ARG A 322 -26.38 -38.13 -10.21
N ARG A 323 -25.89 -38.88 -11.20
CA ARG A 323 -25.02 -38.38 -12.29
C ARG A 323 -25.75 -37.64 -13.40
N ARG A 324 -27.10 -37.56 -13.37
CA ARG A 324 -27.91 -36.81 -14.36
C ARG A 324 -28.40 -35.44 -13.88
N LYS A 325 -28.00 -34.97 -12.69
CA LYS A 325 -28.10 -33.54 -12.35
C LYS A 325 -26.82 -32.83 -12.81
N PRO A 326 -26.91 -31.65 -13.45
CA PRO A 326 -25.72 -30.91 -13.87
C PRO A 326 -25.00 -30.42 -12.60
N GLN A 327 -23.82 -30.98 -12.35
CA GLN A 327 -22.80 -30.36 -11.49
C GLN A 327 -21.82 -29.68 -12.44
N ASP A 328 -21.62 -28.38 -12.21
CA ASP A 328 -20.58 -27.61 -12.88
C ASP A 328 -19.22 -28.28 -12.66
N HIS A 329 -18.58 -28.65 -13.76
CA HIS A 329 -17.25 -29.22 -13.76
C HIS A 329 -16.24 -28.16 -13.32
N PHE A 330 -15.77 -28.24 -12.08
CA PHE A 330 -14.58 -27.52 -11.62
C PHE A 330 -13.40 -28.49 -11.51
N PHE A 331 -12.30 -28.09 -12.13
CA PHE A 331 -11.06 -28.83 -12.25
C PHE A 331 -10.31 -28.77 -10.91
N ASP A 332 -10.13 -29.92 -10.25
CA ASP A 332 -9.27 -30.04 -9.07
C ASP A 332 -7.80 -30.02 -9.53
N VAL A 333 -7.04 -29.00 -9.12
CA VAL A 333 -5.56 -29.06 -9.14
C VAL A 333 -5.12 -29.35 -7.71
N PRO A 334 -4.47 -30.49 -7.43
CA PRO A 334 -3.76 -30.68 -6.18
C PRO A 334 -2.72 -29.58 -6.05
N ALA A 335 -2.64 -28.92 -4.89
CA ALA A 335 -1.56 -27.99 -4.62
C ALA A 335 -0.24 -28.78 -4.65
N GLU A 336 0.48 -28.70 -5.77
CA GLU A 336 1.91 -28.97 -5.78
C GLU A 336 2.56 -27.92 -4.87
N GLU A 337 3.31 -28.41 -3.89
CA GLU A 337 4.20 -27.60 -3.08
C GLU A 337 5.22 -26.93 -4.02
N ASP A 338 4.94 -25.69 -4.42
CA ASP A 338 5.90 -24.86 -5.15
C ASP A 338 6.85 -24.20 -4.13
N PRO A 339 8.17 -24.48 -4.18
CA PRO A 339 9.10 -23.90 -3.25
C PRO A 339 9.45 -22.46 -3.65
N THR A 340 9.14 -21.54 -2.73
CA THR A 340 9.80 -20.24 -2.48
C THR A 340 9.46 -19.03 -3.37
N VAL A 341 8.50 -18.22 -2.90
CA VAL A 341 8.58 -16.74 -2.94
C VAL A 341 8.55 -16.25 -1.48
N HIS A 342 9.70 -15.82 -0.97
CA HIS A 342 9.82 -15.37 0.42
C HIS A 342 9.28 -13.94 0.62
N LEU A 343 7.97 -13.81 0.90
CA LEU A 343 7.35 -12.64 1.57
C LEU A 343 7.29 -12.83 3.10
N GLY A 344 8.28 -13.54 3.66
CA GLY A 344 8.15 -14.19 4.96
C GLY A 344 7.25 -15.45 4.90
N GLN A 345 7.07 -16.14 6.04
CA GLN A 345 6.31 -17.38 6.19
C GLN A 345 4.77 -17.21 6.06
N LEU A 346 4.27 -16.29 5.23
CA LEU A 346 2.83 -16.06 5.09
C LEU A 346 2.19 -17.17 4.23
N LYS A 347 1.26 -17.93 4.81
CA LYS A 347 0.57 -19.02 4.11
C LYS A 347 -0.57 -18.45 3.25
N ARG A 348 -0.59 -18.79 1.96
CA ARG A 348 -1.77 -18.54 1.11
C ARG A 348 -2.80 -19.66 1.35
N PHE A 349 -3.95 -19.29 1.89
CA PHE A 349 -5.05 -20.21 2.15
C PHE A 349 -6.01 -20.25 0.97
N SER A 350 -6.58 -21.43 0.70
CA SER A 350 -7.71 -21.53 -0.24
C SER A 350 -9.01 -21.10 0.42
N LEU A 351 -9.95 -20.54 -0.34
CA LEU A 351 -11.27 -20.18 0.18
C LEU A 351 -12.00 -21.41 0.76
N ARG A 352 -11.82 -22.58 0.15
CA ARG A 352 -12.42 -23.84 0.62
C ARG A 352 -11.88 -24.25 2.00
N GLU A 353 -10.58 -24.14 2.22
CA GLU A 353 -9.96 -24.43 3.51
C GLU A 353 -10.55 -23.55 4.62
N LEU A 354 -10.67 -22.24 4.37
CA LEU A 354 -11.23 -21.29 5.35
C LEU A 354 -12.74 -21.45 5.52
N LEU A 355 -13.47 -21.82 4.47
CA LEU A 355 -14.90 -22.17 4.56
C LEU A 355 -15.11 -23.35 5.50
N VAL A 356 -14.35 -24.43 5.34
CA VAL A 356 -14.44 -25.60 6.23
C VAL A 356 -14.01 -25.23 7.65
N ALA A 357 -12.90 -24.50 7.79
CA ALA A 357 -12.37 -24.11 9.09
C ALA A 357 -13.36 -23.28 9.91
N THR A 358 -14.17 -22.44 9.26
CA THR A 358 -15.11 -21.51 9.89
C THR A 358 -16.56 -22.02 9.92
N ASP A 359 -16.82 -23.28 9.54
CA ASP A 359 -18.17 -23.83 9.37
C ASP A 359 -19.02 -22.95 8.43
N HIS A 360 -18.53 -22.76 7.20
CA HIS A 360 -19.14 -21.92 6.16
C HIS A 360 -19.42 -20.49 6.59
N PHE A 361 -18.50 -19.88 7.36
CA PHE A 361 -18.68 -18.56 7.96
C PHE A 361 -19.97 -18.47 8.80
N SER A 362 -20.26 -19.52 9.58
CA SER A 362 -21.43 -19.60 10.44
C SER A 362 -21.49 -18.43 11.43
N ASN A 363 -22.70 -17.89 11.65
CA ASN A 363 -22.93 -16.84 12.65
C ASN A 363 -22.53 -17.25 14.07
N LYS A 364 -22.48 -18.56 14.36
CA LYS A 364 -22.03 -19.10 15.67
C LYS A 364 -20.54 -18.92 15.91
N ASN A 365 -19.76 -18.81 14.84
CA ASN A 365 -18.31 -18.62 14.89
C ASN A 365 -17.91 -17.16 14.80
N ILE A 366 -18.86 -16.22 14.74
CA ILE A 366 -18.52 -14.79 14.69
C ILE A 366 -17.90 -14.39 16.02
N LEU A 367 -16.65 -13.98 15.93
CA LEU A 367 -15.96 -13.26 16.96
C LEU A 367 -16.45 -11.81 16.90
N GLY A 368 -16.13 -11.03 15.88
CA GLY A 368 -16.46 -9.59 15.84
C GLY A 368 -17.09 -9.11 14.53
N ARG A 369 -17.74 -7.94 14.56
CA ARG A 369 -18.37 -7.30 13.39
C ARG A 369 -17.94 -5.82 13.27
N GLY A 370 -16.98 -5.51 12.40
CA GLY A 370 -16.56 -4.13 12.15
C GLY A 370 -17.15 -3.54 10.87
N GLY A 371 -16.93 -2.24 10.66
CA GLY A 371 -17.22 -1.56 9.37
C GLY A 371 -16.54 -2.25 8.19
N PHE A 372 -15.36 -2.82 8.45
CA PHE A 372 -14.51 -3.45 7.46
C PHE A 372 -14.82 -4.94 7.20
N GLY A 373 -15.75 -5.55 7.94
CA GLY A 373 -16.10 -6.95 7.76
C GLY A 373 -16.34 -7.71 9.05
N ASN A 374 -16.44 -9.03 8.94
CA ASN A 374 -16.69 -9.92 10.08
C ASN A 374 -15.44 -10.75 10.38
N VAL A 375 -15.17 -10.99 11.65
CA VAL A 375 -14.10 -11.89 12.10
C VAL A 375 -14.72 -13.18 12.62
N TYR A 376 -14.25 -14.32 12.11
CA TYR A 376 -14.76 -15.65 12.46
C TYR A 376 -13.69 -16.47 13.18
N LYS A 377 -14.09 -17.26 14.16
CA LYS A 377 -13.29 -18.33 14.72
C LYS A 377 -13.20 -19.46 13.71
N GLY A 378 -11.99 -19.89 13.41
CA GLY A 378 -11.72 -21.03 12.54
C GLY A 378 -10.90 -22.09 13.27
N ARG A 379 -11.01 -23.34 12.82
CA ARG A 379 -10.10 -24.43 13.17
C ARG A 379 -9.51 -25.01 11.88
N LEU A 380 -8.20 -24.87 11.69
CA LEU A 380 -7.50 -25.41 10.53
C LEU A 380 -7.40 -26.95 10.60
N ALA A 381 -6.98 -27.59 9.50
CA ALA A 381 -6.90 -29.04 9.39
C ALA A 381 -5.91 -29.69 10.39
N ASP A 382 -4.87 -28.95 10.78
CA ASP A 382 -3.91 -29.35 11.81
C ASP A 382 -4.44 -29.19 13.25
N GLY A 383 -5.68 -28.70 13.41
CA GLY A 383 -6.32 -28.47 14.69
C GLY A 383 -6.08 -27.09 15.29
N SER A 384 -5.20 -26.27 14.69
CA SER A 384 -4.88 -24.92 15.18
C SER A 384 -6.11 -23.99 15.10
N LEU A 385 -6.24 -23.13 16.12
CA LEU A 385 -7.31 -22.14 16.19
C LEU A 385 -6.83 -20.83 15.54
N VAL A 386 -7.67 -20.29 14.67
CA VAL A 386 -7.39 -19.05 13.94
C VAL A 386 -8.56 -18.08 14.02
N ALA A 387 -8.27 -16.80 13.84
CA ALA A 387 -9.25 -15.76 13.59
C ALA A 387 -9.19 -15.37 12.11
N VAL A 388 -10.30 -15.56 11.39
CA VAL A 388 -10.43 -15.26 9.97
C VAL A 388 -11.23 -13.98 9.79
N LYS A 389 -10.54 -12.88 9.44
CA LYS A 389 -11.16 -11.59 9.11
C LYS A 389 -11.59 -11.63 7.64
N ARG A 390 -12.89 -11.71 7.40
CA ARG A 390 -13.49 -11.64 6.06
C ARG A 390 -13.89 -10.20 5.79
N LEU A 391 -13.17 -9.54 4.89
CA LEU A 391 -13.42 -8.15 4.55
C LEU A 391 -14.68 -8.04 3.67
N LYS A 392 -15.46 -6.99 3.88
CA LYS A 392 -16.62 -6.68 3.03
C LYS A 392 -16.25 -5.60 2.03
N GLU A 393 -16.87 -5.66 0.86
CA GLU A 393 -16.88 -4.54 -0.06
C GLU A 393 -17.76 -3.43 0.55
N GLU A 394 -17.13 -2.34 0.99
CA GLU A 394 -17.83 -1.20 1.59
C GLU A 394 -18.64 -0.40 0.55
N ARG A 395 -19.56 0.45 1.03
CA ARG A 395 -20.30 1.42 0.19
C ARG A 395 -19.38 2.37 -0.60
N SER A 396 -18.17 2.60 -0.09
CA SER A 396 -17.08 3.30 -0.77
C SER A 396 -16.23 2.26 -1.51
N LYS A 397 -16.36 2.21 -2.85
CA LYS A 397 -15.59 1.28 -3.69
C LYS A 397 -14.09 1.35 -3.35
N GLY A 398 -13.47 0.20 -3.05
CA GLY A 398 -12.02 0.08 -2.84
C GLY A 398 -11.49 0.25 -1.40
N ALA A 399 -12.32 0.63 -0.41
CA ALA A 399 -11.84 0.80 0.97
C ALA A 399 -11.36 -0.53 1.60
N GLY A 400 -12.13 -1.62 1.45
CA GLY A 400 -11.74 -2.95 1.94
C GLY A 400 -10.52 -3.52 1.23
N GLU A 401 -10.32 -3.21 -0.06
CA GLU A 401 -9.13 -3.64 -0.81
C GLU A 401 -7.87 -2.94 -0.30
N LEU A 402 -7.94 -1.63 -0.08
CA LEU A 402 -6.82 -0.86 0.46
C LEU A 402 -6.40 -1.39 1.84
N GLN A 403 -7.35 -1.76 2.70
CA GLN A 403 -7.03 -2.34 4.00
C GLN A 403 -6.40 -3.73 3.88
N PHE A 404 -6.90 -4.54 2.95
CA PHE A 404 -6.31 -5.85 2.68
C PHE A 404 -4.84 -5.72 2.29
N GLN A 405 -4.54 -4.85 1.32
CA GLN A 405 -3.17 -4.58 0.87
C GLN A 405 -2.32 -4.03 2.02
N THR A 406 -2.83 -3.03 2.74
CA THR A 406 -2.16 -2.43 3.89
C THR A 406 -1.80 -3.46 4.96
N GLU A 407 -2.74 -4.34 5.35
CA GLU A 407 -2.47 -5.38 6.36
C GLU A 407 -1.50 -6.44 5.85
N VAL A 408 -1.57 -6.86 4.58
CA VAL A 408 -0.63 -7.83 4.00
C VAL A 408 0.78 -7.24 3.90
N GLU A 409 0.91 -5.99 3.45
CA GLU A 409 2.19 -5.31 3.26
C GLU A 409 2.83 -4.92 4.60
N LEU A 410 2.11 -4.20 5.47
CA LEU A 410 2.69 -3.63 6.70
C LEU A 410 2.95 -4.66 7.79
N ILE A 411 2.06 -5.64 7.98
CA ILE A 411 2.27 -6.67 9.02
C ILE A 411 3.37 -7.64 8.61
N SER A 412 3.67 -7.78 7.31
CA SER A 412 4.83 -8.56 6.86
C SER A 412 6.16 -7.91 7.25
N MET A 413 6.19 -6.58 7.41
CA MET A 413 7.38 -5.79 7.73
C MET A 413 7.65 -5.67 9.24
N ALA A 414 6.63 -5.84 10.10
CA ALA A 414 6.72 -5.63 11.54
C ALA A 414 6.52 -6.94 12.33
N VAL A 415 7.54 -7.36 13.07
CA VAL A 415 7.49 -8.59 13.90
C VAL A 415 7.89 -8.27 15.32
N HIS A 416 6.91 -8.33 16.23
CA HIS A 416 7.11 -8.09 17.65
C HIS A 416 6.07 -8.87 18.46
N ARG A 417 6.42 -9.33 19.67
CA ARG A 417 5.54 -10.13 20.54
C ARG A 417 4.23 -9.44 20.91
N ASN A 418 4.24 -8.11 20.98
CA ASN A 418 3.05 -7.30 21.30
C ASN A 418 2.37 -6.73 20.04
N LEU A 419 2.64 -7.29 18.85
CA LEU A 419 1.97 -6.94 17.60
C LEU A 419 1.34 -8.20 16.98
N LEU A 420 0.14 -8.05 16.43
CA LEU A 420 -0.61 -9.16 15.86
C LEU A 420 0.05 -9.61 14.55
N LYS A 421 0.67 -10.79 14.58
CA LYS A 421 1.30 -11.38 13.40
C LYS A 421 0.24 -11.95 12.45
N LEU A 422 0.28 -11.53 11.19
CA LEU A 422 -0.49 -12.16 10.12
C LEU A 422 0.09 -13.56 9.86
N GLN A 423 -0.75 -14.59 9.88
CA GLN A 423 -0.33 -15.97 9.55
C GLN A 423 -0.47 -16.25 8.06
N GLY A 424 -1.45 -15.61 7.42
CA GLY A 424 -1.69 -15.79 6.01
C GLY A 424 -2.93 -15.07 5.52
N PHE A 425 -3.25 -15.29 4.26
CA PHE A 425 -4.34 -14.61 3.58
C PHE A 425 -5.00 -15.50 2.54
N CYS A 426 -6.21 -15.14 2.14
CA CYS A 426 -6.91 -15.71 1.00
C CYS A 426 -7.42 -14.56 0.12
N MET A 427 -7.08 -14.63 -1.16
CA MET A 427 -7.51 -13.67 -2.17
C MET A 427 -8.14 -14.44 -3.33
N THR A 428 -9.40 -14.13 -3.61
CA THR A 428 -10.17 -14.61 -4.77
C THR A 428 -10.86 -13.42 -5.42
N PRO A 429 -11.40 -13.53 -6.65
CA PRO A 429 -12.08 -12.40 -7.30
C PRO A 429 -13.17 -11.74 -6.44
N THR A 430 -13.83 -12.49 -5.55
CA THR A 430 -14.95 -12.01 -4.74
C THR A 430 -14.64 -11.86 -3.25
N GLU A 431 -13.49 -12.38 -2.78
CA GLU A 431 -13.22 -12.46 -1.35
C GLU A 431 -11.79 -12.03 -1.02
N ARG A 432 -11.69 -11.27 0.07
CA ARG A 432 -10.45 -10.90 0.75
C ARG A 432 -10.54 -11.36 2.20
N LEU A 433 -9.67 -12.30 2.58
CA LEU A 433 -9.62 -12.80 3.95
C LEU A 433 -8.21 -12.76 4.50
N LEU A 434 -8.12 -12.39 5.77
CA LEU A 434 -6.87 -12.38 6.54
C LEU A 434 -6.97 -13.38 7.67
N VAL A 435 -5.90 -14.13 7.90
CA VAL A 435 -5.84 -15.21 8.89
C VAL A 435 -4.83 -14.84 9.96
N TYR A 436 -5.33 -14.78 11.19
CA TYR A 436 -4.60 -14.39 12.39
C TYR A 436 -4.60 -15.52 13.42
N PRO A 437 -3.63 -15.55 14.35
CA PRO A 437 -3.72 -16.42 15.51
C PRO A 437 -4.97 -16.07 16.32
N TYR A 438 -5.65 -17.09 16.84
CA TYR A 438 -6.81 -16.89 17.71
C TYR A 438 -6.38 -16.34 19.07
N MET A 439 -6.95 -15.20 19.47
CA MET A 439 -6.70 -14.55 20.76
C MET A 439 -7.75 -15.01 21.77
N ALA A 440 -7.35 -15.91 22.67
CA ALA A 440 -8.26 -16.65 23.54
C ALA A 440 -9.12 -15.77 24.45
N ASN A 441 -8.56 -14.66 24.94
CA ASN A 441 -9.24 -13.74 25.85
C ASN A 441 -9.99 -12.60 25.13
N GLY A 442 -9.86 -12.49 23.81
CA GLY A 442 -10.54 -11.49 23.00
C GLY A 442 -9.84 -10.12 23.05
N SER A 443 -10.61 -9.04 22.94
CA SER A 443 -10.07 -7.68 23.04
C SER A 443 -10.19 -7.13 24.46
N VAL A 444 -9.31 -6.19 24.83
CA VAL A 444 -9.39 -5.45 26.10
C VAL A 444 -10.77 -4.82 26.28
N ALA A 445 -11.31 -4.23 25.22
CA ALA A 445 -12.69 -3.72 25.18
C ALA A 445 -13.74 -4.74 25.64
N SER A 446 -13.66 -5.98 25.15
CA SER A 446 -14.60 -7.05 25.50
C SER A 446 -14.47 -7.47 26.96
N CYS A 447 -13.24 -7.51 27.49
CA CYS A 447 -12.98 -7.85 28.88
C CYS A 447 -13.44 -6.77 29.86
N LEU A 448 -13.44 -5.50 29.44
CA LEU A 448 -13.91 -4.39 30.27
C LEU A 448 -15.43 -4.27 30.29
N ARG A 449 -16.12 -4.57 29.17
CA ARG A 449 -17.53 -4.16 28.97
C ARG A 449 -18.52 -5.30 28.74
N ASP A 450 -18.10 -6.41 28.13
CA ASP A 450 -19.02 -7.44 27.63
C ASP A 450 -19.16 -8.64 28.60
N GLN A 451 -18.93 -8.45 29.91
CA GLN A 451 -18.90 -9.52 30.91
C GLN A 451 -20.14 -10.44 30.83
N PRO A 452 -20.00 -11.68 30.29
CA PRO A 452 -20.95 -12.74 30.61
C PRO A 452 -20.69 -13.13 32.07
N ASN A 453 -21.69 -13.65 32.78
CA ASN A 453 -21.64 -14.09 34.20
C ASN A 453 -20.51 -15.11 34.57
N THR A 454 -19.56 -15.39 33.68
CA THR A 454 -18.51 -16.40 33.78
C THR A 454 -17.10 -15.93 33.37
N LYS A 455 -16.87 -14.70 32.88
CA LYS A 455 -15.50 -14.20 32.57
C LYS A 455 -14.91 -13.45 33.76
N THR A 456 -13.64 -13.69 34.06
CA THR A 456 -12.87 -13.00 35.10
C THR A 456 -12.66 -11.54 34.73
N VAL A 457 -12.98 -10.63 35.65
CA VAL A 457 -12.67 -9.20 35.55
C VAL A 457 -11.16 -9.01 35.37
N LEU A 458 -10.75 -8.04 34.53
CA LEU A 458 -9.34 -7.64 34.45
C LEU A 458 -8.95 -6.91 35.73
N ASP A 459 -8.19 -7.61 36.59
CA ASP A 459 -7.58 -7.04 37.77
C ASP A 459 -6.53 -5.98 37.43
N TRP A 460 -6.17 -5.17 38.42
CA TRP A 460 -5.24 -4.06 38.23
C TRP A 460 -3.87 -4.49 37.69
N PRO A 461 -3.22 -5.56 38.19
CA PRO A 461 -1.93 -6.02 37.65
C PRO A 461 -2.00 -6.43 36.17
N ARG A 462 -3.11 -7.02 35.70
CA ARG A 462 -3.28 -7.30 34.26
C ARG A 462 -3.42 -6.00 33.47
N ARG A 463 -4.14 -4.99 33.98
CA ARG A 463 -4.24 -3.68 33.32
C ARG A 463 -2.87 -3.01 33.18
N GLU A 464 -2.03 -3.04 34.22
CA GLU A 464 -0.65 -2.53 34.13
C GLU A 464 0.18 -3.26 33.06
N ARG A 465 0.09 -4.59 33.00
CA ARG A 465 0.77 -5.38 31.96
C ARG A 465 0.26 -5.07 30.56
N ILE A 466 -1.05 -4.87 30.39
CA ILE A 466 -1.67 -4.53 29.12
C ILE A 466 -1.18 -3.16 28.62
N ALA A 467 -1.14 -2.16 29.50
CA ALA A 467 -0.60 -0.84 29.20
C ALA A 467 0.87 -0.97 28.72
N LEU A 468 1.72 -1.64 29.50
CA LEU A 468 3.13 -1.82 29.16
C LEU A 468 3.34 -2.59 27.84
N GLY A 469 2.64 -3.70 27.64
CA GLY A 469 2.75 -4.53 26.44
C GLY A 469 2.33 -3.79 25.17
N SER A 470 1.18 -3.12 25.21
CA SER A 470 0.70 -2.32 24.07
C SER A 470 1.62 -1.11 23.79
N ALA A 471 2.16 -0.45 24.82
CA ALA A 471 3.15 0.61 24.64
C ALA A 471 4.43 0.13 23.96
N ARG A 472 4.94 -1.05 24.35
CA ARG A 472 6.11 -1.69 23.70
C ARG A 472 5.86 -1.99 22.23
N GLY A 473 4.67 -2.49 21.90
CA GLY A 473 4.25 -2.72 20.51
C GLY A 473 4.29 -1.43 19.68
N LEU A 474 3.69 -0.34 20.18
CA LEU A 474 3.68 0.94 19.49
C LEU A 474 5.06 1.60 19.40
N ALA A 475 5.88 1.52 20.46
CA ALA A 475 7.26 2.01 20.43
C ALA A 475 8.10 1.29 19.38
N TYR A 476 7.89 -0.01 19.18
CA TYR A 476 8.53 -0.75 18.10
C TYR A 476 8.13 -0.22 16.71
N LEU A 477 6.84 0.05 16.47
CA LEU A 477 6.35 0.59 15.20
C LEU A 477 6.93 1.97 14.87
N HIS A 478 7.11 2.83 15.89
CA HIS A 478 7.56 4.20 15.70
C HIS A 478 9.08 4.36 15.63
N ASP A 479 9.82 3.58 16.43
CA ASP A 479 11.25 3.79 16.62
C ASP A 479 12.11 2.73 15.90
N HIS A 480 11.57 1.53 15.63
CA HIS A 480 12.36 0.37 15.17
C HIS A 480 11.96 -0.18 13.79
N CYS A 481 10.86 0.31 13.20
CA CYS A 481 10.46 -0.06 11.84
C CYS A 481 10.97 0.98 10.83
N ASP A 482 11.55 0.53 9.72
CA ASP A 482 12.00 1.40 8.63
C ASP A 482 11.29 1.05 7.31
N PRO A 483 10.42 1.93 6.79
CA PRO A 483 9.99 3.22 7.36
C PRO A 483 9.07 3.07 8.59
N LYS A 484 8.90 4.15 9.37
CA LYS A 484 8.06 4.15 10.57
C LYS A 484 6.63 3.78 10.22
N ILE A 485 5.96 3.06 11.12
CA ILE A 485 4.55 2.67 10.94
C ILE A 485 3.68 3.45 11.93
N ILE A 486 2.75 4.26 11.41
CA ILE A 486 1.71 4.93 12.19
C ILE A 486 0.46 4.04 12.16
N HIS A 487 -0.03 3.60 13.32
CA HIS A 487 -1.16 2.68 13.46
C HIS A 487 -2.52 3.34 13.14
N ARG A 488 -2.73 4.58 13.60
CA ARG A 488 -3.91 5.45 13.40
C ARG A 488 -5.24 5.02 14.02
N ASP A 489 -5.35 3.80 14.54
CA ASP A 489 -6.57 3.33 15.23
C ASP A 489 -6.27 2.66 16.59
N VAL A 490 -5.45 3.30 17.43
CA VAL A 490 -5.13 2.80 18.78
C VAL A 490 -6.32 3.02 19.72
N LYS A 491 -6.90 1.94 20.24
CA LYS A 491 -8.05 1.92 21.17
C LYS A 491 -8.18 0.56 21.86
N ALA A 492 -8.94 0.46 22.96
CA ALA A 492 -9.10 -0.80 23.70
C ALA A 492 -9.69 -1.95 22.85
N ALA A 493 -10.43 -1.65 21.78
CA ALA A 493 -10.99 -2.67 20.89
C ALA A 493 -9.94 -3.34 19.99
N ASN A 494 -8.83 -2.65 19.72
CA ASN A 494 -7.77 -3.12 18.84
C ASN A 494 -6.56 -3.67 19.61
N ILE A 495 -6.63 -3.72 20.95
CA ILE A 495 -5.68 -4.46 21.78
C ILE A 495 -6.30 -5.82 22.11
N LEU A 496 -5.69 -6.87 21.60
CA LEU A 496 -6.10 -8.25 21.82
C LEU A 496 -5.28 -8.91 22.93
N LEU A 497 -5.83 -9.97 23.53
CA LEU A 497 -5.24 -10.69 24.64
C LEU A 497 -5.10 -12.17 24.30
N ASP A 498 -3.88 -12.68 24.41
CA ASP A 498 -3.57 -14.11 24.28
C ASP A 498 -4.00 -14.91 25.53
N GLU A 499 -3.60 -16.18 25.64
CA GLU A 499 -3.97 -17.07 26.74
C GLU A 499 -3.44 -16.58 28.10
N GLU A 500 -2.29 -15.91 28.12
CA GLU A 500 -1.61 -15.37 29.31
C GLU A 500 -2.03 -13.94 29.69
N PHE A 501 -3.00 -13.37 28.97
CA PHE A 501 -3.43 -11.97 29.06
C PHE A 501 -2.33 -10.96 28.68
N GLU A 502 -1.40 -11.35 27.81
CA GLU A 502 -0.43 -10.42 27.24
C GLU A 502 -1.07 -9.62 26.10
N ALA A 503 -0.75 -8.32 26.06
CA ALA A 503 -1.35 -7.41 25.09
C ALA A 503 -0.69 -7.51 23.72
N VAL A 504 -1.53 -7.61 22.69
CA VAL A 504 -1.14 -7.66 21.29
C VAL A 504 -1.91 -6.59 20.51
N VAL A 505 -1.20 -5.61 19.96
CA VAL A 505 -1.79 -4.56 19.12
C VAL A 505 -2.17 -5.15 17.76
N GLY A 506 -3.44 -5.00 17.35
CA GLY A 506 -3.94 -5.49 16.07
C GLY A 506 -4.74 -4.45 15.30
N ASP A 507 -5.26 -4.86 14.15
CA ASP A 507 -6.04 -4.04 13.20
C ASP A 507 -5.25 -2.88 12.54
N PHE A 508 -4.32 -3.27 11.66
CA PHE A 508 -3.48 -2.35 10.90
C PHE A 508 -4.14 -1.82 9.62
N GLY A 509 -5.45 -2.04 9.41
CA GLY A 509 -6.14 -1.63 8.18
C GLY A 509 -6.09 -0.12 7.90
N LEU A 510 -5.81 0.72 8.90
CA LEU A 510 -5.63 2.16 8.74
C LEU A 510 -4.17 2.62 8.80
N ALA A 511 -3.23 1.70 8.99
CA ALA A 511 -1.85 2.04 9.22
C ALA A 511 -1.18 2.64 7.98
N ARG A 512 -0.11 3.43 8.20
CA ARG A 512 0.62 4.14 7.15
C ARG A 512 2.13 4.14 7.43
N LEU A 513 2.90 4.07 6.35
CA LEU A 513 4.34 4.26 6.39
C LEU A 513 4.70 5.76 6.40
N MET A 514 5.76 6.10 7.13
CA MET A 514 6.31 7.44 7.27
C MET A 514 7.83 7.37 7.29
N ASP A 515 8.52 8.15 6.45
CA ASP A 515 9.98 8.21 6.49
C ASP A 515 10.44 8.85 7.82
N TYR A 516 11.58 8.42 8.35
CA TYR A 516 12.19 9.01 9.55
C TYR A 516 12.50 10.50 9.41
N LYS A 517 12.70 10.99 8.18
CA LYS A 517 12.96 12.41 7.86
C LYS A 517 11.71 13.27 7.91
N ASP A 518 10.54 12.66 7.76
CA ASP A 518 9.28 13.39 7.75
C ASP A 518 8.84 13.76 9.17
N THR A 519 8.06 14.83 9.27
CA THR A 519 7.41 15.23 10.55
C THR A 519 5.95 14.79 10.62
N HIS A 520 5.36 14.48 9.47
CA HIS A 520 3.98 14.04 9.34
C HIS A 520 3.74 13.39 7.97
N VAL A 521 2.66 12.62 7.87
CA VAL A 521 2.09 12.11 6.63
C VAL A 521 0.76 12.81 6.39
N THR A 522 0.60 13.44 5.22
CA THR A 522 -0.68 14.04 4.83
C THR A 522 -1.60 12.94 4.31
N THR A 523 -2.74 12.74 4.97
CA THR A 523 -3.66 11.62 4.68
C THR A 523 -5.07 11.95 5.14
N GLY A 524 -6.09 11.45 4.43
CA GLY A 524 -7.48 11.66 4.83
C GLY A 524 -7.72 11.22 6.28
N VAL A 525 -8.49 12.02 7.02
CA VAL A 525 -8.81 11.78 8.43
C VAL A 525 -9.59 10.48 8.56
N ARG A 526 -8.99 9.49 9.23
CA ARG A 526 -9.60 8.18 9.55
C ARG A 526 -9.17 7.76 10.94
N GLY A 527 -10.04 7.03 11.64
CA GLY A 527 -9.83 6.55 13.01
C GLY A 527 -11.16 6.52 13.78
N THR A 528 -11.09 6.23 15.07
CA THR A 528 -12.27 6.16 15.95
C THR A 528 -12.52 7.48 16.67
N ILE A 529 -13.74 8.00 16.60
CA ILE A 529 -14.14 9.24 17.30
C ILE A 529 -13.88 9.09 18.80
N GLY A 530 -13.22 10.10 19.40
CA GLY A 530 -12.76 10.07 20.79
C GLY A 530 -11.28 9.68 20.94
N HIS A 531 -10.68 9.04 19.94
CA HIS A 531 -9.24 8.67 19.92
C HIS A 531 -8.44 9.46 18.88
N ILE A 532 -9.10 10.24 18.02
CA ILE A 532 -8.46 11.10 17.02
C ILE A 532 -8.07 12.44 17.69
N PRO A 533 -6.80 12.88 17.61
CA PRO A 533 -6.37 14.13 18.20
C PRO A 533 -6.80 15.37 17.38
N PRO A 534 -6.88 16.55 18.02
CA PRO A 534 -7.42 17.76 17.40
C PRO A 534 -6.61 18.29 16.22
N GLU A 535 -5.28 18.20 16.24
CA GLU A 535 -4.45 18.62 15.10
C GLU A 535 -4.71 17.79 13.86
N TYR A 536 -4.99 16.49 14.04
CA TYR A 536 -5.21 15.61 12.91
C TYR A 536 -6.59 15.85 12.28
N LEU A 537 -7.61 16.06 13.11
CA LEU A 537 -8.95 16.47 12.66
C LEU A 537 -8.92 17.76 11.84
N SER A 538 -8.11 18.74 12.26
CA SER A 538 -8.06 20.07 11.64
C SER A 538 -7.15 20.15 10.42
N THR A 539 -6.05 19.38 10.38
CA THR A 539 -5.03 19.53 9.33
C THR A 539 -4.96 18.36 8.35
N GLY A 540 -5.53 17.19 8.68
CA GLY A 540 -5.33 15.97 7.90
C GLY A 540 -3.90 15.43 7.92
N ARG A 541 -3.06 15.90 8.86
CA ARG A 541 -1.68 15.45 9.04
C ARG A 541 -1.60 14.46 10.20
N SER A 542 -1.15 13.24 9.91
CA SER A 542 -0.94 12.19 10.91
C SER A 542 0.56 12.02 11.18
N SER A 543 0.94 11.70 12.41
CA SER A 543 2.32 11.37 12.79
C SER A 543 2.33 10.32 13.90
N GLU A 544 3.49 9.91 14.39
CA GLU A 544 3.59 9.03 15.56
C GLU A 544 2.88 9.62 16.79
N LYS A 545 2.79 10.95 16.88
CA LYS A 545 2.07 11.64 17.96
C LYS A 545 0.56 11.48 17.88
N THR A 546 0.02 11.08 16.73
CA THR A 546 -1.38 10.68 16.58
C THR A 546 -1.66 9.41 17.37
N ASP A 547 -0.78 8.42 17.26
CA ASP A 547 -0.90 7.17 18.01
C ASP A 547 -0.69 7.37 19.51
N VAL A 548 0.23 8.26 19.91
CA VAL A 548 0.45 8.61 21.32
C VAL A 548 -0.85 9.14 21.96
N PHE A 549 -1.58 10.01 21.26
CA PHE A 549 -2.86 10.51 21.76
C PHE A 549 -3.90 9.40 21.89
N GLY A 550 -4.05 8.56 20.84
CA GLY A 550 -4.95 7.41 20.87
C GLY A 550 -4.61 6.43 22.00
N TYR A 551 -3.32 6.21 22.27
CA TYR A 551 -2.84 5.41 23.40
C TYR A 551 -3.23 5.99 24.75
N GLY A 552 -3.10 7.31 24.94
CA GLY A 552 -3.55 7.98 26.17
C GLY A 552 -5.07 7.83 26.40
N MET A 553 -5.87 7.94 25.34
CA MET A 553 -7.31 7.68 25.41
C MET A 553 -7.62 6.21 25.72
N MET A 554 -6.85 5.26 25.17
CA MET A 554 -6.94 3.84 25.50
C MET A 554 -6.63 3.56 26.98
N LEU A 555 -5.64 4.24 27.56
CA LEU A 555 -5.36 4.14 29.00
C LEU A 555 -6.54 4.62 29.85
N LEU A 556 -7.23 5.69 29.45
CA LEU A 556 -8.44 6.14 30.14
C LEU A 556 -9.56 5.10 30.04
N GLU A 557 -9.75 4.45 28.88
CA GLU A 557 -10.67 3.30 28.78
C GLU A 557 -10.27 2.17 29.73
N LEU A 558 -8.97 1.88 29.84
CA LEU A 558 -8.45 0.82 30.68
C LEU A 558 -8.62 1.11 32.18
N ILE A 559 -8.48 2.37 32.60
CA ILE A 559 -8.67 2.79 34.00
C ILE A 559 -10.15 2.80 34.37
N THR A 560 -11.00 3.33 33.49
CA THR A 560 -12.43 3.59 33.77
C THR A 560 -13.34 2.41 33.47
N GLY A 561 -12.90 1.48 32.61
CA GLY A 561 -13.76 0.45 32.01
C GLY A 561 -14.75 1.00 30.98
N GLN A 562 -14.80 2.32 30.76
CA GLN A 562 -15.76 2.99 29.91
C GLN A 562 -15.17 3.35 28.53
N ARG A 563 -16.02 3.73 27.57
CA ARG A 563 -15.54 4.22 26.26
C ARG A 563 -15.18 5.70 26.36
N ALA A 564 -14.16 6.11 25.62
CA ALA A 564 -13.77 7.51 25.48
C ALA A 564 -14.94 8.44 25.11
N TYR A 565 -15.84 8.00 24.21
CA TYR A 565 -17.03 8.75 23.83
C TYR A 565 -18.08 8.87 24.95
N ASP A 566 -18.29 7.80 25.71
CA ASP A 566 -19.25 7.79 26.81
C ASP A 566 -18.77 8.68 27.97
N LEU A 567 -17.46 8.64 28.24
CA LEU A 567 -16.79 9.55 29.16
C LEU A 567 -16.98 11.02 28.76
N ALA A 568 -16.94 11.35 27.46
CA ALA A 568 -17.21 12.69 26.96
C ALA A 568 -18.70 13.11 27.04
N ARG A 569 -19.63 12.16 27.19
CA ARG A 569 -21.08 12.42 27.31
C ARG A 569 -21.54 12.57 28.75
N LEU A 570 -20.89 11.90 29.70
CA LEU A 570 -21.23 12.00 31.13
C LEU A 570 -21.18 13.44 31.65
N GLU A 571 -20.42 14.32 31.00
CA GLU A 571 -20.16 15.68 31.47
C GLU A 571 -20.76 16.79 30.60
N LYS A 572 -21.69 16.47 29.69
CA LYS A 572 -22.43 17.49 28.92
C LYS A 572 -23.25 18.44 29.80
N ASP A 573 -23.53 18.08 31.06
CA ASP A 573 -24.29 18.91 31.99
C ASP A 573 -23.45 20.04 32.63
N ASN A 574 -22.11 20.03 32.49
CA ASN A 574 -21.21 20.99 33.15
C ASN A 574 -20.28 21.79 32.20
N ASP A 575 -20.42 21.67 30.88
CA ASP A 575 -19.57 22.35 29.87
C ASP A 575 -18.05 22.08 29.97
N VAL A 576 -17.63 21.02 30.69
CA VAL A 576 -16.21 20.67 30.87
C VAL A 576 -15.78 19.58 29.87
N MET A 577 -14.67 19.81 29.15
CA MET A 577 -14.07 18.80 28.26
C MET A 577 -13.55 17.60 29.07
N LEU A 578 -13.71 16.37 28.54
CA LEU A 578 -13.32 15.12 29.22
C LEU A 578 -11.94 15.17 29.89
N LEU A 579 -10.92 15.65 29.17
CA LEU A 579 -9.55 15.70 29.68
C LEU A 579 -9.40 16.71 30.84
N ASP A 580 -10.19 17.78 30.86
CA ASP A 580 -10.16 18.76 31.95
C ASP A 580 -10.90 18.24 33.19
N TRP A 581 -11.96 17.45 32.99
CA TRP A 581 -12.63 16.73 34.08
C TRP A 581 -11.68 15.73 34.75
N VAL A 582 -10.95 14.92 33.97
CA VAL A 582 -9.96 13.97 34.51
C VAL A 582 -8.84 14.71 35.27
N LYS A 583 -8.35 15.85 34.75
CA LYS A 583 -7.37 16.69 35.46
C LYS A 583 -7.91 17.21 36.80
N GLY A 584 -9.18 17.64 36.83
CA GLY A 584 -9.84 18.11 38.05
C GLY A 584 -9.92 17.02 39.12
N LEU A 585 -10.34 15.81 38.74
CA LEU A 585 -10.40 14.66 39.67
C LEU A 585 -9.02 14.26 40.20
N LEU A 586 -8.00 14.33 39.35
CA LEU A 586 -6.62 14.07 39.74
C LEU A 586 -6.11 15.12 40.75
N ALA A 587 -6.37 16.41 40.50
CA ALA A 587 -5.99 17.49 41.41
C ALA A 587 -6.71 17.39 42.77
N ASP A 588 -7.98 17.00 42.75
CA ASP A 588 -8.81 16.81 43.95
C ASP A 588 -8.52 15.49 44.70
N LYS A 589 -7.66 14.62 44.17
CA LYS A 589 -7.40 13.25 44.66
C LYS A 589 -8.66 12.36 44.75
N LYS A 590 -9.67 12.63 43.94
CA LYS A 590 -10.94 11.86 43.88
C LYS A 590 -10.89 10.77 42.80
N LEU A 591 -9.82 9.97 42.82
CA LEU A 591 -9.56 8.98 41.77
C LEU A 591 -10.61 7.85 41.77
N GLU A 592 -11.20 7.54 42.92
CA GLU A 592 -12.25 6.53 43.09
C GLU A 592 -13.49 6.76 42.20
N ILE A 593 -13.74 8.00 41.77
CA ILE A 593 -14.83 8.34 40.85
C ILE A 593 -14.51 7.88 39.42
N LEU A 594 -13.23 7.87 39.06
CA LEU A 594 -12.76 7.53 37.72
C LEU A 594 -12.50 6.04 37.54
N VAL A 595 -12.03 5.36 38.59
CA VAL A 595 -11.62 3.95 38.51
C VAL A 595 -12.83 3.05 38.27
N ASP A 596 -12.64 2.06 37.40
CA ASP A 596 -13.63 1.03 37.09
C ASP A 596 -14.20 0.38 38.36
N ALA A 597 -15.51 0.53 38.56
CA ALA A 597 -16.24 0.00 39.70
C ALA A 597 -16.10 -1.53 39.85
N ASN A 598 -15.84 -2.24 38.75
CA ASN A 598 -15.63 -3.70 38.77
C ASN A 598 -14.34 -4.13 39.46
N LEU A 599 -13.41 -3.20 39.74
CA LEU A 599 -12.21 -3.49 40.51
C LEU A 599 -12.49 -3.57 42.02
N GLU A 600 -13.66 -3.11 42.49
CA GLU A 600 -14.09 -3.20 43.90
C GLU A 600 -13.05 -2.69 44.93
N GLY A 601 -12.19 -1.74 44.54
CA GLY A 601 -11.12 -1.22 45.39
C GLY A 601 -9.82 -2.04 45.40
N ASP A 602 -9.71 -3.13 44.60
CA ASP A 602 -8.50 -3.95 44.45
C ASP A 602 -7.48 -3.28 43.51
N TYR A 603 -6.99 -2.11 43.93
CA TYR A 603 -5.95 -1.35 43.26
C TYR A 603 -5.20 -0.46 44.24
N ILE A 604 -4.01 -0.02 43.84
CA ILE A 604 -3.19 0.92 44.64
C ILE A 604 -3.35 2.30 44.03
N ASN A 605 -3.83 3.28 44.82
CA ASN A 605 -4.08 4.65 44.37
C ASN A 605 -2.85 5.27 43.66
N ASP A 606 -1.65 5.11 44.22
CA ASP A 606 -0.42 5.63 43.61
C ASP A 606 -0.16 5.04 42.21
N LYS A 607 -0.56 3.78 41.96
CA LYS A 607 -0.40 3.15 40.64
C LYS A 607 -1.43 3.68 39.66
N VAL A 608 -2.68 3.83 40.10
CA VAL A 608 -3.75 4.46 39.30
C VAL A 608 -3.35 5.88 38.93
N GLU A 609 -2.89 6.67 39.90
CA GLU A 609 -2.46 8.05 39.72
C GLU A 609 -1.38 8.15 38.63
N LYS A 610 -0.33 7.32 38.73
CA LYS A 610 0.75 7.28 37.72
C LYS A 610 0.21 6.97 36.32
N LEU A 611 -0.73 6.04 36.20
CA LEU A 611 -1.28 5.68 34.89
C LEU A 611 -2.16 6.80 34.30
N ILE A 612 -2.90 7.52 35.14
CA ILE A 612 -3.65 8.73 34.74
C ILE A 612 -2.69 9.84 34.31
N GLN A 613 -1.61 10.07 35.06
CA GLN A 613 -0.59 11.07 34.69
C GLN A 613 0.00 10.77 33.31
N ILE A 614 0.36 9.51 33.03
CA ILE A 614 0.84 9.08 31.71
C ILE A 614 -0.23 9.33 30.63
N ALA A 615 -1.48 8.95 30.90
CA ALA A 615 -2.58 9.19 29.96
C ALA A 615 -2.72 10.68 29.60
N LEU A 616 -2.69 11.56 30.61
CA LEU A 616 -2.77 13.01 30.42
C LEU A 616 -1.58 13.60 29.67
N LEU A 617 -0.35 13.12 29.94
CA LEU A 617 0.85 13.50 29.19
C LEU A 617 0.73 13.08 27.71
N CYS A 618 0.14 11.92 27.44
CA CYS A 618 -0.11 11.42 26.09
C CYS A 618 -1.19 12.20 25.33
N THR A 619 -2.20 12.75 26.02
CA THR A 619 -3.35 13.42 25.41
C THR A 619 -3.22 14.95 25.35
N GLN A 620 -2.01 15.51 25.46
CA GLN A 620 -1.81 16.96 25.40
C GLN A 620 -2.26 17.55 24.05
N ALA A 621 -2.79 18.77 24.07
CA ALA A 621 -3.31 19.43 22.86
C ALA A 621 -2.22 19.67 21.79
N ILE A 622 -1.02 20.04 22.22
CA ILE A 622 0.12 20.28 21.33
C ILE A 622 0.87 18.96 21.10
N PRO A 623 1.04 18.49 19.85
CA PRO A 623 1.68 17.21 19.56
C PRO A 623 3.14 17.11 20.01
N LEU A 624 3.87 18.23 19.97
CA LEU A 624 5.28 18.29 20.35
C LEU A 624 5.49 18.01 21.85
N ASP A 625 4.52 18.39 22.69
CA ASP A 625 4.60 18.20 24.15
C ASP A 625 4.33 16.74 24.56
N ARG A 626 3.64 15.97 23.70
CA ARG A 626 3.35 14.55 23.94
C ARG A 626 4.66 13.73 23.98
N PRO A 627 4.80 12.76 24.89
CA PRO A 627 5.95 11.85 24.93
C PRO A 627 6.06 11.00 23.67
N LYS A 628 7.26 10.48 23.38
CA LYS A 628 7.38 9.36 22.44
C LYS A 628 6.86 8.08 23.09
N MET A 629 6.46 7.09 22.31
CA MET A 629 6.05 5.80 22.89
C MET A 629 7.18 5.09 23.64
N SER A 630 8.44 5.25 23.22
CA SER A 630 9.61 4.81 23.99
C SER A 630 9.74 5.49 25.36
N ASP A 631 9.45 6.79 25.45
CA ASP A 631 9.38 7.49 26.74
C ASP A 631 8.23 6.97 27.60
N VAL A 632 7.08 6.67 26.99
CA VAL A 632 5.92 6.08 27.68
C VAL A 632 6.26 4.71 28.27
N VAL A 633 6.98 3.86 27.53
CA VAL A 633 7.49 2.57 28.04
C VAL A 633 8.36 2.79 29.26
N ARG A 634 9.31 3.74 29.22
CA ARG A 634 10.16 4.06 30.37
C ARG A 634 9.36 4.54 31.58
N MET A 635 8.37 5.40 31.37
CA MET A 635 7.48 5.88 32.45
C MET A 635 6.67 4.74 33.10
N LEU A 636 6.18 3.78 32.29
CA LEU A 636 5.47 2.60 32.79
C LEU A 636 6.40 1.61 33.52
N GLU A 637 7.67 1.56 33.14
CA GLU A 637 8.71 0.77 33.83
C GLU A 637 9.21 1.45 35.12
N GLY A 638 8.80 2.71 35.37
CA GLY A 638 9.04 3.45 36.60
C GLY A 638 10.07 4.58 36.48
N GLU A 639 10.54 4.92 35.28
CA GLU A 639 11.56 5.94 35.05
C GLU A 639 10.97 7.27 34.53
N GLY A 640 11.44 8.40 35.07
CA GLY A 640 11.25 9.74 34.48
C GLY A 640 9.84 10.34 34.53
N LEU A 641 8.84 9.63 35.07
CA LEU A 641 7.46 10.16 35.16
C LEU A 641 7.37 11.38 36.08
N ALA A 642 7.97 11.34 37.27
CA ALA A 642 7.86 12.42 38.26
C ALA A 642 8.42 13.75 37.73
N GLU A 643 9.61 13.73 37.14
CA GLU A 643 10.27 14.91 36.56
C GLU A 643 9.45 15.50 35.40
N ARG A 644 8.92 14.63 34.53
CA ARG A 644 8.13 15.05 33.37
C ARG A 644 6.78 15.62 33.78
N TRP A 645 6.17 15.04 34.81
CA TRP A 645 4.91 15.50 35.38
C TRP A 645 5.04 16.87 36.05
N GLU A 646 6.09 17.06 36.86
CA GLU A 646 6.38 18.35 37.51
C GLU A 646 6.60 19.45 36.46
N LYS A 647 7.35 19.16 35.39
CA LYS A 647 7.53 20.08 34.28
C LYS A 647 6.19 20.47 33.63
N TRP A 648 5.32 19.49 33.37
CA TRP A 648 4.01 19.74 32.78
C TRP A 648 3.12 20.61 33.68
N GLN A 649 3.10 20.38 35.00
CA GLN A 649 2.34 21.19 35.94
C GLN A 649 2.79 22.66 35.92
N ASN A 650 4.10 22.92 35.91
CA ASN A 650 4.64 24.27 35.86
C ASN A 650 4.29 25.00 34.54
N GLU A 651 4.32 24.29 33.42
CA GLU A 651 3.94 24.83 32.10
C GLU A 651 2.42 25.07 31.98
N ASP A 652 1.58 24.19 32.55
CA ASP A 652 0.11 24.34 32.55
C ASP A 652 -0.34 25.53 33.40
N ILE A 653 0.28 25.74 34.57
CA ILE A 653 0.06 26.93 35.41
C ILE A 653 0.43 28.19 34.62
N SER A 654 1.60 28.20 33.98
CA SER A 654 2.05 29.34 33.17
C SER A 654 1.09 29.64 32.00
N ARG A 655 0.59 28.61 31.31
CA ARG A 655 -0.40 28.76 30.22
C ARG A 655 -1.74 29.30 30.72
N LYS A 656 -2.22 28.86 31.89
CA LYS A 656 -3.45 29.36 32.51
C LYS A 656 -3.33 30.83 32.95
N GLU A 657 -2.16 31.24 33.44
CA GLU A 657 -1.88 32.65 33.76
C GLU A 657 -1.84 33.54 32.50
N LEU A 658 -1.26 33.03 31.41
CA LEU A 658 -1.24 33.68 30.09
C LEU A 658 -2.64 33.77 29.45
N SER A 659 -3.50 32.76 29.60
CA SER A 659 -4.87 32.81 29.08
C SER A 659 -5.77 33.75 29.88
N ASN A 660 -5.53 33.90 31.19
CA ASN A 660 -6.29 34.83 32.05
C ASN A 660 -5.96 36.31 31.80
N THR A 661 -4.89 36.62 31.07
CA THR A 661 -4.50 37.99 30.71
C THR A 661 -4.97 38.41 29.30
N HIS A 662 -5.47 37.49 28.48
CA HIS A 662 -6.04 37.79 27.16
C HIS A 662 -7.43 37.14 27.02
N TYR A 663 -8.46 37.87 27.43
CA TYR A 663 -9.84 37.56 27.03
C TYR A 663 -9.94 37.72 25.51
N ASN A 664 -10.05 36.60 24.78
CA ASN A 664 -10.41 36.60 23.37
C ASN A 664 -11.50 35.53 23.13
N PRO A 665 -12.76 35.92 22.89
CA PRO A 665 -13.89 35.00 22.89
C PRO A 665 -14.16 34.47 21.49
N PHE A 666 -13.33 33.59 20.96
CA PHE A 666 -13.67 32.85 19.74
C PHE A 666 -12.92 31.53 19.71
N ILE A 667 -13.53 30.47 20.27
CA ILE A 667 -13.74 29.16 19.64
C ILE A 667 -14.89 28.48 20.38
N THR A 668 -16.13 28.71 19.97
CA THR A 668 -17.27 27.84 20.29
C THR A 668 -17.54 26.98 19.06
N TYR A 669 -17.10 25.73 19.07
CA TYR A 669 -17.53 24.76 18.07
C TYR A 669 -18.83 24.11 18.54
N HIS A 670 -19.96 24.63 18.05
CA HIS A 670 -21.22 23.90 18.05
C HIS A 670 -21.07 22.66 17.15
N ILE A 671 -21.09 21.48 17.76
CA ILE A 671 -21.31 20.22 17.05
C ILE A 671 -22.82 20.08 16.91
N ASP A 672 -23.32 20.28 15.69
CA ASP A 672 -24.71 20.05 15.33
C ASP A 672 -24.96 18.53 15.23
N PRO A 673 -25.73 17.90 16.14
CA PRO A 673 -25.89 16.45 16.18
C PRO A 673 -26.68 15.87 15.00
N ASP A 674 -27.38 16.70 14.23
CA ASP A 674 -28.40 16.25 13.27
C ASP A 674 -27.91 16.17 11.80
N SER A 675 -26.63 16.43 11.52
CA SER A 675 -26.10 16.38 10.15
C SER A 675 -25.31 15.11 9.80
N PHE A 676 -25.14 14.15 10.72
CA PHE A 676 -24.41 12.92 10.45
C PHE A 676 -25.18 11.66 10.86
N ASN A 677 -25.53 10.87 9.84
CA ASN A 677 -26.37 9.68 9.93
C ASN A 677 -25.73 8.61 10.87
N PRO A 678 -26.36 8.27 12.02
CA PRO A 678 -25.76 7.53 13.14
C PRO A 678 -25.70 5.99 12.94
N SER A 679 -25.46 5.50 11.72
CA SER A 679 -25.62 4.07 11.40
C SER A 679 -24.34 3.22 11.46
N ASN A 680 -23.19 3.77 11.87
CA ASN A 680 -21.91 3.02 11.90
C ASN A 680 -21.47 2.52 13.29
N ASP A 681 -22.26 2.76 14.33
CA ASP A 681 -21.99 2.23 15.67
C ASP A 681 -22.62 0.84 15.84
N ARG A 682 -21.84 -0.22 15.60
CA ARG A 682 -21.97 -1.51 16.32
C ARG A 682 -20.82 -2.50 16.03
N LEU A 683 -19.97 -2.69 17.06
CA LEU A 683 -19.31 -3.93 17.50
C LEU A 683 -18.06 -4.47 16.76
N SER A 684 -17.01 -3.65 16.63
CA SER A 684 -15.66 -4.11 16.24
C SER A 684 -14.91 -4.82 17.40
N GLY A 685 -15.42 -5.93 17.91
CA GLY A 685 -14.72 -6.72 18.93
C GLY A 685 -15.25 -8.15 19.03
N PRO A 686 -14.40 -9.12 19.40
CA PRO A 686 -14.78 -10.52 19.55
C PRO A 686 -15.76 -10.74 20.71
N ARG A 687 -16.93 -11.33 20.47
CA ARG A 687 -17.81 -11.90 21.52
C ARG A 687 -17.17 -13.16 22.10
#